data_AF-A0A2D6A0R3-F1
#
_entry.id   AF-A0A2D6A0R3-F1
#
_cell.length_a   1.000
_cell.length_b   1.000
_cell.length_c   1.000
_cell.angle_alpha   90.00
_cell.angle_beta   90.00
_cell.angle_gamma   90.00
#
_symmetry.space_group_name_H-M   'P 1'
#
loop_
_entity.id
_entity.type
_entity.pdbx_description
1 polymer ?
#
loop_
_entity_poly.entity_id
_entity_poly.type
_entity_poly.pdbx_seq_one_letter_code
_entity_poly.pdbx_strand_id
1 'polypeptide(L)'
;MIYRGFVLTISCLLFAGSTLAEPSVPPILEIARSVQADIKDSSRFNLETCNEFLDSRLDLLRANGQSLFFEKGADAEAKKAIFETYAPEIIETFQDIRFGLRSQVASWFDLNNTNPQYRQALGECSLRLRRAMRYGRYIEESLTEWYADRRIGRLGAPGSRAGRVEAERAKAPKLVDPPHDFAKNHGPLNLIVNKEASTYSQLDTPEEKANFDIVDFAQPGDVFAVRGSTFVSAAIARIADEDGQFSHAAYVAGSKDDPENKFVVEALIETGLIITPLREWIEKQQHARVALFRGKNEYQRCYERGSRFALSRSMHLVGSEQDNYPEYGYGQYRLDRLMDSVQLRPKYRVGSDTVPYNFTMNKERNDKLFCSQVVSKSIDSAAQFDNWISLHEASYDNRDLYSMVPDRTVDEFLCGKLDLPTFPSKMSRFFNYRGQGQIHPFLASMGIDSQWTFAPSDMDIEPTAELLIEWRDFSRMQIEDVWLRKTQVVKLQDAIFEELFHQMAQNHYRVSSTFMADRIANGVQVMSYFSPLVGFQRYETEKLPEDMPIEFFKQIYMFNDTIFPKVQRGLMQKEAAEYPLRGYTMHFDEAKEHVCRAIYRDCLNNMVTAKQIDKQRLRASQFTSSSLTRFGRFAPDTDLQSCMVTGFINQGPYGLTQSVAAVPFYQISKEWVIKEHERLNCLYDDGLDQPGRAKNCSKSLYPVNTKDFEASQAALLSLPKDSCSRRDRNSI
;
A
#
# COMPACT_ATOMS: atom_id res chain seq x y z
N MET A 1 64.42 -43.12 9.37
CA MET A 1 64.17 -41.88 10.14
C MET A 1 63.49 -40.79 9.33
N ILE A 2 63.80 -40.59 8.04
CA ILE A 2 63.20 -39.53 7.19
C ILE A 2 61.68 -39.72 6.96
N TYR A 3 61.20 -40.96 6.86
CA TYR A 3 59.77 -41.26 6.62
C TYR A 3 58.86 -41.03 7.85
N ARG A 4 59.40 -41.17 9.08
CA ARG A 4 58.65 -40.89 10.32
C ARG A 4 58.55 -39.39 10.61
N GLY A 5 59.51 -38.59 10.14
CA GLY A 5 59.42 -37.13 10.20
C GLY A 5 58.29 -36.60 9.32
N PHE A 6 58.19 -37.09 8.07
CA PHE A 6 57.22 -36.58 7.09
C PHE A 6 55.75 -36.83 7.47
N VAL A 7 55.44 -37.97 8.09
CA VAL A 7 54.08 -38.30 8.56
C VAL A 7 53.65 -37.46 9.77
N LEU A 8 54.59 -37.09 10.64
CA LEU A 8 54.34 -36.21 11.78
C LEU A 8 54.13 -34.74 11.37
N THR A 9 54.85 -34.26 10.34
CA THR A 9 54.65 -32.90 9.83
C THR A 9 53.33 -32.75 9.07
N ILE A 10 52.93 -33.75 8.28
CA ILE A 10 51.62 -33.75 7.60
C ILE A 10 50.47 -33.87 8.62
N SER A 11 50.63 -34.68 9.68
CA SER A 11 49.61 -34.78 10.73
C SER A 11 49.49 -33.49 11.55
N CYS A 12 50.58 -32.75 11.79
CA CYS A 12 50.52 -31.44 12.45
C CYS A 12 49.95 -30.34 11.54
N LEU A 13 50.18 -30.40 10.22
CA LEU A 13 49.57 -29.47 9.26
C LEU A 13 48.08 -29.76 9.03
N LEU A 14 47.63 -31.01 9.20
CA LEU A 14 46.21 -31.38 9.16
C LEU A 14 45.47 -31.09 10.48
N PHE A 15 46.16 -31.09 11.64
CA PHE A 15 45.58 -30.71 12.94
C PHE A 15 45.73 -29.22 13.28
N ALA A 16 46.61 -28.48 12.61
CA ALA A 16 46.60 -27.02 12.59
C ALA A 16 45.55 -26.47 11.59
N GLY A 17 44.53 -27.28 11.26
CA GLY A 17 43.26 -26.78 10.76
C GLY A 17 42.70 -25.86 11.82
N SER A 18 42.99 -24.56 11.68
CA SER A 18 42.33 -23.46 12.37
C SER A 18 40.88 -23.85 12.58
N THR A 19 40.47 -24.00 13.85
CA THR A 19 39.07 -24.15 14.22
C THR A 19 38.37 -22.95 13.59
N LEU A 20 37.79 -23.16 12.40
CA LEU A 20 37.03 -22.14 11.71
C LEU A 20 35.92 -21.83 12.69
N ALA A 21 36.00 -20.65 13.33
CA ALA A 21 34.98 -20.19 14.25
C ALA A 21 33.65 -20.35 13.51
N GLU A 22 32.70 -21.06 14.11
CA GLU A 22 31.38 -21.20 13.52
C GLU A 22 30.89 -19.80 13.14
N PRO A 23 30.36 -19.61 11.92
CA PRO A 23 29.90 -18.31 11.49
C PRO A 23 28.89 -17.82 12.53
N SER A 24 29.22 -16.70 13.19
CA SER A 24 28.35 -16.13 14.21
C SER A 24 26.98 -15.87 13.62
N VAL A 25 25.94 -16.35 14.30
CA VAL A 25 24.54 -16.11 13.91
C VAL A 25 24.32 -14.60 13.71
N PRO A 26 23.67 -14.17 12.62
CA PRO A 26 23.40 -12.75 12.41
C PRO A 26 22.60 -12.15 13.59
N PRO A 27 23.00 -10.99 14.14
CA PRO A 27 22.31 -10.40 15.30
C PRO A 27 20.81 -10.19 15.09
N ILE A 28 20.39 -9.91 13.85
CA ILE A 28 18.97 -9.75 13.52
C ILE A 28 18.17 -11.05 13.68
N LEU A 29 18.77 -12.21 13.43
CA LEU A 29 18.11 -13.50 13.64
C LEU A 29 17.92 -13.77 15.14
N GLU A 30 18.90 -13.42 15.97
CA GLU A 30 18.78 -13.54 17.42
C GLU A 30 17.67 -12.63 17.98
N ILE A 31 17.62 -11.37 17.51
CA ILE A 31 16.55 -10.43 17.86
C ILE A 31 15.19 -10.97 17.41
N ALA A 32 15.08 -11.44 16.17
CA ALA A 32 13.83 -11.96 15.63
C ALA A 32 13.35 -13.19 16.41
N ARG A 33 14.24 -14.15 16.70
CA ARG A 33 13.93 -15.32 17.54
C ARG A 33 13.50 -14.92 18.95
N SER A 34 14.14 -13.92 19.54
CA SER A 34 13.74 -13.40 20.86
C SER A 34 12.33 -12.79 20.83
N VAL A 35 12.00 -12.00 19.80
CA VAL A 35 10.66 -11.42 19.64
C VAL A 35 9.62 -12.52 19.40
N GLN A 36 9.94 -13.51 18.57
CA GLN A 36 9.07 -14.66 18.31
C GLN A 36 8.78 -15.45 19.59
N ALA A 37 9.81 -15.69 20.42
CA ALA A 37 9.64 -16.36 21.71
C ALA A 37 8.77 -15.54 22.67
N ASP A 38 8.99 -14.22 22.75
CA ASP A 38 8.20 -13.35 23.60
C ASP A 38 6.72 -13.28 23.20
N ILE A 39 6.40 -13.34 21.89
CA ILE A 39 5.01 -13.36 21.38
C ILE A 39 4.26 -14.63 21.83
N LYS A 40 4.98 -15.74 22.03
CA LYS A 40 4.41 -17.02 22.49
C LYS A 40 4.25 -17.07 24.02
N ASP A 41 4.94 -16.20 24.75
CA ASP A 41 4.91 -16.12 26.21
C ASP A 41 3.79 -15.17 26.67
N SER A 42 2.65 -15.71 27.12
CA SER A 42 1.50 -14.92 27.59
C SER A 42 1.79 -14.08 28.83
N SER A 43 2.88 -14.34 29.56
CA SER A 43 3.32 -13.47 30.66
C SER A 43 3.98 -12.17 30.15
N ARG A 44 4.51 -12.18 28.92
CA ARG A 44 5.15 -11.04 28.27
C ARG A 44 4.22 -10.35 27.29
N PHE A 45 3.51 -11.12 26.47
CA PHE A 45 2.61 -10.60 25.45
C PHE A 45 1.17 -11.08 25.68
N ASN A 46 0.39 -10.20 26.29
CA ASN A 46 -1.04 -10.36 26.51
C ASN A 46 -1.75 -9.03 26.19
N LEU A 47 -3.08 -8.98 26.32
CA LEU A 47 -3.85 -7.78 26.00
C LEU A 47 -3.42 -6.56 26.82
N GLU A 48 -3.05 -6.73 28.10
CA GLU A 48 -2.66 -5.63 28.99
C GLU A 48 -1.28 -5.07 28.63
N THR A 49 -0.33 -5.96 28.29
CA THR A 49 1.05 -5.58 27.94
C THR A 49 1.25 -5.31 26.45
N CYS A 50 0.27 -5.61 25.60
CA CYS A 50 0.38 -5.58 24.14
C CYS A 50 0.99 -4.27 23.63
N ASN A 51 0.49 -3.15 24.15
CA ASN A 51 0.88 -1.82 23.72
C ASN A 51 2.37 -1.52 23.99
N GLU A 52 2.81 -1.76 25.22
CA GLU A 52 4.20 -1.56 25.64
C GLU A 52 5.15 -2.57 24.96
N PHE A 53 4.70 -3.82 24.83
CA PHE A 53 5.44 -4.87 24.15
C PHE A 53 5.73 -4.50 22.69
N LEU A 54 4.68 -4.10 21.95
CA LEU A 54 4.82 -3.74 20.54
C LEU A 54 5.68 -2.49 20.38
N ASP A 55 5.45 -1.44 21.17
CA ASP A 55 6.28 -0.23 21.09
C ASP A 55 7.76 -0.56 21.36
N SER A 56 8.08 -1.34 22.40
CA SER A 56 9.48 -1.67 22.76
C SER A 56 10.17 -2.66 21.81
N ARG A 57 9.49 -3.74 21.39
CA ARG A 57 10.07 -4.78 20.55
C ARG A 57 10.06 -4.43 19.07
N LEU A 58 9.05 -3.72 18.60
CA LEU A 58 9.00 -3.31 17.19
C LEU A 58 9.92 -2.14 16.92
N ASP A 59 10.07 -1.20 17.85
CA ASP A 59 11.08 -0.17 17.68
C ASP A 59 12.48 -0.78 17.62
N LEU A 60 12.73 -1.88 18.35
CA LEU A 60 13.95 -2.65 18.20
C LEU A 60 14.08 -3.24 16.79
N LEU A 61 13.05 -3.93 16.27
CA LEU A 61 13.08 -4.48 14.91
C LEU A 61 13.16 -3.41 13.82
N ARG A 62 12.53 -2.25 14.01
CA ARG A 62 12.55 -1.13 13.07
C ARG A 62 13.90 -0.44 13.08
N ALA A 63 14.41 -0.08 14.26
CA ALA A 63 15.68 0.63 14.40
C ALA A 63 16.86 -0.22 13.92
N ASN A 64 16.76 -1.55 14.07
CA ASN A 64 17.85 -2.45 13.73
C ASN A 64 17.66 -3.18 12.40
N GLY A 65 16.42 -3.38 11.94
CA GLY A 65 16.07 -4.33 10.88
C GLY A 65 16.99 -4.25 9.67
N GLN A 66 16.93 -3.15 8.92
CA GLN A 66 17.72 -3.06 7.68
C GLN A 66 19.17 -2.64 7.83
N SER A 67 19.52 -1.87 8.87
CA SER A 67 20.92 -1.54 9.14
C SER A 67 21.73 -2.77 9.54
N LEU A 68 21.09 -3.78 10.17
CA LEU A 68 21.73 -5.04 10.53
C LEU A 68 21.84 -6.03 9.36
N PHE A 69 21.06 -5.88 8.29
CA PHE A 69 21.17 -6.79 7.13
C PHE A 69 22.41 -6.53 6.29
N PHE A 70 22.82 -5.27 6.19
CA PHE A 70 23.80 -4.85 5.18
C PHE A 70 24.85 -3.95 5.78
N GLU A 71 25.70 -4.55 6.61
CA GLU A 71 26.87 -3.86 7.13
C GLU A 71 27.75 -3.35 5.98
N LYS A 72 28.06 -2.05 6.04
CA LYS A 72 29.00 -1.40 5.12
C LYS A 72 30.42 -1.64 5.63
N GLY A 73 31.37 -1.91 4.73
CA GLY A 73 32.79 -2.01 5.10
C GLY A 73 33.57 -3.04 4.30
N ALA A 74 34.86 -3.19 4.62
CA ALA A 74 35.77 -4.14 3.98
C ALA A 74 35.30 -5.61 4.15
N ASP A 75 34.59 -5.91 5.24
CA ASP A 75 34.08 -7.26 5.56
C ASP A 75 32.68 -7.53 5.00
N ALA A 76 32.11 -6.61 4.22
CA ALA A 76 30.73 -6.71 3.75
C ALA A 76 30.48 -8.01 2.96
N GLU A 77 31.44 -8.48 2.15
CA GLU A 77 31.24 -9.69 1.36
C GLU A 77 31.26 -10.98 2.19
N ALA A 78 32.10 -11.05 3.23
CA ALA A 78 32.09 -12.16 4.17
C ALA A 78 30.78 -12.21 4.97
N LYS A 79 30.34 -11.05 5.47
CA LYS A 79 29.05 -10.93 6.20
C LYS A 79 27.85 -11.23 5.32
N LYS A 80 27.88 -10.81 4.06
CA LYS A 80 26.86 -11.16 3.06
C LYS A 80 26.78 -12.67 2.80
N ALA A 81 27.90 -13.39 2.79
CA ALA A 81 27.90 -14.84 2.62
C ALA A 81 27.24 -15.54 3.82
N ILE A 82 27.58 -15.11 5.05
CA ILE A 82 26.90 -15.57 6.28
C ILE A 82 25.41 -15.26 6.20
N PHE A 83 25.06 -14.03 5.83
CA PHE A 83 23.68 -13.60 5.71
C PHE A 83 22.90 -14.43 4.68
N GLU A 84 23.52 -14.76 3.54
CA GLU A 84 22.90 -15.62 2.52
C GLU A 84 22.59 -17.02 3.06
N THR A 85 23.44 -17.56 3.93
CA THR A 85 23.22 -18.84 4.60
C THR A 85 22.00 -18.80 5.52
N TYR A 86 21.81 -17.70 6.27
CA TYR A 86 20.71 -17.56 7.23
C TYR A 86 19.45 -16.90 6.66
N ALA A 87 19.49 -16.35 5.44
CA ALA A 87 18.37 -15.60 4.87
C ALA A 87 17.03 -16.37 4.85
N PRO A 88 16.97 -17.67 4.48
CA PRO A 88 15.73 -18.44 4.56
C PRO A 88 15.15 -18.49 5.97
N GLU A 89 16.00 -18.72 6.97
CA GLU A 89 15.57 -18.80 8.38
C GLU A 89 15.13 -17.44 8.92
N ILE A 90 15.80 -16.36 8.54
CA ILE A 90 15.41 -15.01 8.92
C ILE A 90 14.03 -14.69 8.33
N ILE A 91 13.82 -14.95 7.04
CA ILE A 91 12.53 -14.75 6.36
C ILE A 91 11.43 -15.56 7.06
N GLU A 92 11.67 -16.84 7.34
CA GLU A 92 10.74 -17.71 8.07
C GLU A 92 10.43 -17.17 9.46
N THR A 93 11.44 -16.71 10.21
CA THR A 93 11.23 -16.16 11.56
C THR A 93 10.34 -14.90 11.52
N PHE A 94 10.52 -14.02 10.53
CA PHE A 94 9.64 -12.84 10.37
C PHE A 94 8.22 -13.22 9.95
N GLN A 95 8.05 -14.26 9.16
CA GLN A 95 6.74 -14.82 8.84
C GLN A 95 6.06 -15.37 10.10
N ASP A 96 6.79 -16.13 10.91
CA ASP A 96 6.28 -16.68 12.17
C ASP A 96 5.93 -15.58 13.18
N ILE A 97 6.71 -14.50 13.26
CA ILE A 97 6.36 -13.33 14.07
C ILE A 97 5.00 -12.78 13.64
N ARG A 98 4.79 -12.58 12.33
CA ARG A 98 3.52 -12.05 11.81
C ARG A 98 2.34 -12.99 12.08
N PHE A 99 2.51 -14.29 11.84
CA PHE A 99 1.47 -15.28 12.11
C PHE A 99 1.17 -15.39 13.61
N GLY A 100 2.21 -15.38 14.46
CA GLY A 100 2.07 -15.37 15.91
C GLY A 100 1.30 -14.15 16.41
N LEU A 101 1.62 -12.95 15.91
CA LEU A 101 0.88 -11.72 16.23
C LEU A 101 -0.60 -11.82 15.85
N ARG A 102 -0.92 -12.34 14.66
CA ARG A 102 -2.31 -12.56 14.22
C ARG A 102 -3.04 -13.59 15.09
N SER A 103 -2.37 -14.70 15.42
CA SER A 103 -2.91 -15.76 16.26
C SER A 103 -3.26 -15.25 17.66
N GLN A 104 -2.43 -14.36 18.23
CA GLN A 104 -2.73 -13.74 19.53
C GLN A 104 -3.95 -12.82 19.50
N VAL A 105 -4.14 -12.03 18.44
CA VAL A 105 -5.36 -11.22 18.29
C VAL A 105 -6.60 -12.10 18.27
N ALA A 106 -6.52 -13.21 17.53
CA ALA A 106 -7.60 -14.17 17.47
C ALA A 106 -7.85 -14.86 18.81
N SER A 107 -6.81 -15.18 19.58
CA SER A 107 -6.97 -15.83 20.89
C SER A 107 -7.58 -14.90 21.94
N TRP A 108 -7.37 -13.59 21.81
CA TRP A 108 -8.03 -12.57 22.62
C TRP A 108 -9.41 -12.17 22.09
N PHE A 109 -9.82 -12.66 20.92
CA PHE A 109 -11.12 -12.30 20.40
C PHE A 109 -12.21 -13.22 20.98
N ASP A 110 -13.13 -12.63 21.73
CA ASP A 110 -14.34 -13.30 22.22
C ASP A 110 -15.58 -12.48 21.85
N LEU A 111 -16.38 -13.00 20.92
CA LEU A 111 -17.64 -12.38 20.48
C LEU A 111 -18.65 -12.18 21.62
N ASN A 112 -18.57 -12.99 22.67
CA ASN A 112 -19.47 -12.91 23.82
C ASN A 112 -18.98 -11.90 24.86
N ASN A 113 -17.74 -11.41 24.74
CA ASN A 113 -17.23 -10.38 25.62
C ASN A 113 -17.85 -9.03 25.25
N THR A 114 -18.83 -8.63 26.08
CA THR A 114 -19.55 -7.36 25.97
C THR A 114 -18.89 -6.23 26.74
N ASN A 115 -17.79 -6.48 27.45
CA ASN A 115 -17.09 -5.46 28.23
C ASN A 115 -16.52 -4.37 27.29
N PRO A 116 -17.00 -3.12 27.36
CA PRO A 116 -16.52 -2.06 26.48
C PRO A 116 -15.04 -1.75 26.67
N GLN A 117 -14.51 -1.85 27.90
CA GLN A 117 -13.08 -1.61 28.18
C GLN A 117 -12.21 -2.66 27.51
N TYR A 118 -12.65 -3.92 27.51
CA TYR A 118 -11.97 -5.01 26.82
C TYR A 118 -11.89 -4.76 25.31
N ARG A 119 -13.03 -4.41 24.70
CA ARG A 119 -13.09 -4.10 23.27
C ARG A 119 -12.24 -2.88 22.91
N GLN A 120 -12.22 -1.86 23.76
CA GLN A 120 -11.36 -0.69 23.57
C GLN A 120 -9.87 -1.08 23.63
N ALA A 121 -9.45 -1.81 24.67
CA ALA A 121 -8.07 -2.26 24.82
C ALA A 121 -7.63 -3.10 23.63
N LEU A 122 -8.49 -4.01 23.17
CA LEU A 122 -8.24 -4.85 21.99
C LEU A 122 -8.15 -4.01 20.72
N GLY A 123 -9.02 -3.01 20.57
CA GLY A 123 -8.97 -2.04 19.48
C GLY A 123 -7.65 -1.26 19.44
N GLU A 124 -7.20 -0.71 20.57
CA GLU A 124 -5.94 0.04 20.67
C GLU A 124 -4.72 -0.84 20.37
N CYS A 125 -4.70 -2.05 20.94
CA CYS A 125 -3.68 -3.06 20.66
C CYS A 125 -3.65 -3.45 19.18
N SER A 126 -4.83 -3.63 18.56
CA SER A 126 -4.97 -4.02 17.15
C SER A 126 -4.34 -3.00 16.18
N LEU A 127 -4.40 -1.71 16.51
CA LEU A 127 -3.77 -0.65 15.72
C LEU A 127 -2.24 -0.78 15.72
N ARG A 128 -1.63 -1.01 16.89
CA ARG A 128 -0.19 -1.25 17.01
C ARG A 128 0.24 -2.55 16.32
N LEU A 129 -0.59 -3.59 16.38
CA LEU A 129 -0.37 -4.84 15.66
C LEU A 129 -0.30 -4.65 14.15
N ARG A 130 -1.16 -3.83 13.55
CA ARG A 130 -1.08 -3.54 12.11
C ARG A 130 0.25 -2.93 11.73
N ARG A 131 0.71 -1.98 12.53
CA ARG A 131 2.03 -1.35 12.37
C ARG A 131 3.15 -2.39 12.50
N ALA A 132 3.04 -3.31 13.47
CA ALA A 132 3.96 -4.42 13.66
C ALA A 132 4.07 -5.32 12.43
N MET A 133 2.93 -5.81 11.96
CA MET A 133 2.85 -6.71 10.82
C MET A 133 3.37 -6.05 9.55
N ARG A 134 3.11 -4.75 9.37
CA ARG A 134 3.70 -3.96 8.29
C ARG A 134 5.22 -3.97 8.32
N TYR A 135 5.83 -3.66 9.47
CA TYR A 135 7.30 -3.63 9.55
C TYR A 135 7.91 -5.00 9.32
N GLY A 136 7.30 -6.04 9.92
CA GLY A 136 7.68 -7.43 9.63
C GLY A 136 7.63 -7.74 8.14
N ARG A 137 6.54 -7.32 7.46
CA ARG A 137 6.35 -7.55 6.02
C ARG A 137 7.37 -6.77 5.17
N TYR A 138 7.68 -5.51 5.47
CA TYR A 138 8.72 -4.77 4.73
C TYR A 138 10.11 -5.36 4.88
N ILE A 139 10.44 -5.83 6.08
CA ILE A 139 11.69 -6.53 6.33
C ILE A 139 11.73 -7.81 5.49
N GLU A 140 10.69 -8.65 5.62
CA GLU A 140 10.56 -9.91 4.90
C GLU A 140 10.63 -9.71 3.38
N GLU A 141 9.99 -8.68 2.84
CA GLU A 141 10.03 -8.36 1.42
C GLU A 141 11.42 -7.94 0.95
N SER A 142 12.04 -6.99 1.65
CA SER A 142 13.40 -6.55 1.31
C SER A 142 14.41 -7.71 1.34
N LEU A 143 14.26 -8.64 2.28
CA LEU A 143 15.07 -9.85 2.36
C LEU A 143 14.78 -10.84 1.24
N THR A 144 13.51 -11.04 0.93
CA THR A 144 13.07 -11.94 -0.15
C THR A 144 13.56 -11.44 -1.50
N GLU A 145 13.42 -10.13 -1.77
CA GLU A 145 13.94 -9.47 -2.97
C GLU A 145 15.45 -9.66 -3.11
N TRP A 146 16.18 -9.36 -2.02
CA TRP A 146 17.63 -9.51 -1.95
C TRP A 146 18.07 -10.95 -2.24
N TYR A 147 17.45 -11.91 -1.58
CA TYR A 147 17.78 -13.32 -1.70
C TYR A 147 17.44 -13.86 -3.10
N ALA A 148 16.29 -13.47 -3.65
CA ALA A 148 15.88 -13.82 -5.00
C ALA A 148 16.84 -13.27 -6.05
N ASP A 149 17.27 -12.01 -5.93
CA ASP A 149 18.22 -11.39 -6.87
C ASP A 149 19.56 -12.13 -6.89
N ARG A 150 20.06 -12.59 -5.75
CA ARG A 150 21.32 -13.34 -5.70
C ARG A 150 21.19 -14.74 -6.27
N ARG A 151 20.10 -15.44 -5.96
CA ARG A 151 19.87 -16.79 -6.46
C ARG A 151 19.66 -16.79 -7.98
N ILE A 152 18.88 -15.82 -8.49
CA ILE A 152 18.65 -15.64 -9.93
C ILE A 152 19.92 -15.13 -10.62
N GLY A 153 20.64 -14.18 -10.02
CA GLY A 153 21.89 -13.64 -10.57
C GLY A 153 22.97 -14.70 -10.74
N ARG A 154 23.07 -15.68 -9.84
CA ARG A 154 23.94 -16.86 -10.00
C ARG A 154 23.50 -17.74 -11.17
N LEU A 155 22.20 -17.92 -11.37
CA LEU A 155 21.66 -18.62 -12.54
C LEU A 155 21.87 -17.82 -13.83
N GLY A 156 22.01 -16.50 -13.76
CA GLY A 156 22.22 -15.54 -14.87
C GLY A 156 23.67 -15.12 -15.13
N ALA A 157 24.66 -15.69 -14.44
CA ALA A 157 26.06 -15.28 -14.57
C ALA A 157 26.56 -15.35 -16.03
N PRO A 158 27.48 -14.46 -16.48
CA PRO A 158 27.99 -14.45 -17.85
C PRO A 158 28.53 -15.82 -18.27
N GLY A 159 27.80 -16.50 -19.18
CA GLY A 159 28.08 -17.86 -19.62
C GLY A 159 26.92 -18.84 -19.44
N SER A 160 26.03 -18.57 -18.48
CA SER A 160 24.81 -19.34 -18.28
C SER A 160 23.78 -19.09 -19.39
N ARG A 161 22.83 -20.01 -19.58
CA ARG A 161 21.75 -19.86 -20.57
C ARG A 161 20.88 -18.64 -20.27
N ALA A 162 20.56 -18.39 -19.00
CA ALA A 162 19.77 -17.22 -18.59
C ALA A 162 20.53 -15.91 -18.80
N GLY A 163 21.84 -15.87 -18.52
CA GLY A 163 22.68 -14.70 -18.76
C GLY A 163 22.81 -14.35 -20.24
N ARG A 164 22.85 -15.36 -21.12
CA ARG A 164 22.79 -15.15 -22.58
C ARG A 164 21.45 -14.59 -23.03
N VAL A 165 20.33 -15.10 -22.50
CA VAL A 165 18.98 -14.61 -22.84
C VAL A 165 18.76 -13.18 -22.36
N GLU A 166 19.24 -12.81 -21.17
CA GLU A 166 19.19 -11.41 -20.70
C GLU A 166 20.09 -10.48 -21.52
N ALA A 167 21.31 -10.92 -21.86
CA ALA A 167 22.22 -10.13 -22.71
C ALA A 167 21.71 -9.97 -24.15
N GLU A 168 20.99 -10.95 -24.68
CA GLU A 168 20.29 -10.85 -25.98
C GLU A 168 19.04 -9.96 -25.89
N ARG A 169 18.28 -10.03 -24.79
CA ARG A 169 17.15 -9.11 -24.52
C ARG A 169 17.60 -7.66 -24.39
N ALA A 170 18.73 -7.40 -23.73
CA ALA A 170 19.30 -6.06 -23.62
C ALA A 170 19.71 -5.48 -24.99
N LYS A 171 19.89 -6.33 -26.01
CA LYS A 171 20.18 -5.95 -27.40
C LYS A 171 18.93 -5.89 -28.29
N ALA A 172 17.79 -6.41 -27.85
CA ALA A 172 16.56 -6.41 -28.63
C ALA A 172 15.90 -5.01 -28.61
N PRO A 173 15.40 -4.51 -29.75
CA PRO A 173 14.67 -3.24 -29.80
C PRO A 173 13.41 -3.28 -28.92
N LYS A 174 13.09 -2.15 -28.28
CA LYS A 174 12.16 -1.92 -27.15
C LYS A 174 10.65 -2.30 -27.34
N LEU A 175 10.29 -3.28 -28.16
CA LEU A 175 8.89 -3.50 -28.58
C LEU A 175 8.32 -4.90 -28.35
N VAL A 176 9.02 -5.79 -27.65
CA VAL A 176 8.46 -7.11 -27.32
C VAL A 176 8.11 -7.14 -25.84
N ASP A 177 6.81 -7.03 -25.53
CA ASP A 177 6.29 -7.32 -24.20
C ASP A 177 6.81 -8.69 -23.73
N PRO A 178 7.26 -8.81 -22.47
CA PRO A 178 7.70 -10.09 -21.97
C PRO A 178 6.57 -11.11 -22.13
N PRO A 179 6.85 -12.35 -22.62
CA PRO A 179 5.82 -13.37 -22.73
C PRO A 179 5.18 -13.61 -21.36
N HIS A 180 3.85 -13.62 -21.34
CA HIS A 180 2.99 -13.91 -20.17
C HIS A 180 3.32 -15.26 -19.48
N ASP A 181 4.13 -16.12 -20.10
CA ASP A 181 4.64 -17.39 -19.55
C ASP A 181 5.63 -17.25 -18.38
N PHE A 182 5.95 -16.03 -17.93
CA PHE A 182 6.76 -15.81 -16.74
C PHE A 182 6.07 -16.37 -15.48
N ALA A 183 4.73 -16.34 -15.41
CA ALA A 183 3.98 -16.89 -14.29
C ALA A 183 4.00 -18.43 -14.23
N LYS A 184 4.09 -19.12 -15.39
CA LYS A 184 4.12 -20.60 -15.45
C LYS A 184 5.48 -21.21 -15.11
N ASN A 185 6.58 -20.45 -15.22
CA ASN A 185 7.94 -21.00 -15.14
C ASN A 185 8.72 -20.63 -13.87
N HIS A 186 8.15 -19.82 -12.98
CA HIS A 186 8.79 -19.47 -11.70
C HIS A 186 8.02 -20.10 -10.54
N GLY A 187 8.53 -21.24 -10.06
CA GLY A 187 8.04 -21.97 -8.88
C GLY A 187 8.16 -21.20 -7.55
N PRO A 188 8.10 -21.90 -6.39
CA PRO A 188 7.53 -21.47 -5.09
C PRO A 188 8.13 -20.25 -4.35
N LEU A 189 9.05 -19.48 -4.94
CA LEU A 189 9.66 -18.31 -4.29
C LEU A 189 8.70 -17.14 -4.03
N ASN A 190 7.58 -17.11 -4.75
CA ASN A 190 6.60 -16.04 -4.65
C ASN A 190 5.44 -16.37 -3.71
N LEU A 191 5.39 -17.61 -3.19
CA LEU A 191 4.25 -18.17 -2.48
C LEU A 191 4.61 -18.35 -1.01
N ILE A 192 3.96 -17.56 -0.15
CA ILE A 192 4.07 -17.66 1.30
C ILE A 192 2.82 -18.38 1.77
N VAL A 193 3.01 -19.55 2.35
CA VAL A 193 1.90 -20.33 2.85
C VAL A 193 1.95 -20.35 4.36
N ASN A 194 0.81 -20.07 4.98
CA ASN A 194 0.65 -20.31 6.40
C ASN A 194 0.78 -21.81 6.68
N LYS A 195 1.82 -22.21 7.43
CA LYS A 195 2.08 -23.60 7.79
C LYS A 195 1.03 -24.17 8.75
N GLU A 196 0.31 -23.32 9.47
CA GLU A 196 -0.75 -23.73 10.38
C GLU A 196 -2.10 -23.88 9.66
N ALA A 197 -2.24 -23.31 8.44
CA ALA A 197 -3.43 -23.50 7.63
C ALA A 197 -3.49 -24.94 7.14
N SER A 198 -4.39 -25.71 7.76
CA SER A 198 -4.45 -27.18 7.72
C SER A 198 -4.46 -27.81 6.34
N THR A 199 -4.79 -27.07 5.29
CA THR A 199 -5.00 -27.59 3.94
C THR A 199 -3.75 -27.55 3.06
N TYR A 200 -2.86 -26.57 3.22
CA TYR A 200 -1.61 -26.52 2.44
C TYR A 200 -0.44 -27.19 3.17
N SER A 201 -0.48 -27.20 4.52
CA SER A 201 0.44 -28.00 5.31
C SER A 201 0.36 -29.50 5.01
N GLN A 202 -0.73 -29.95 4.35
CA GLN A 202 -0.92 -31.30 3.83
C GLN A 202 -0.24 -31.57 2.47
N LEU A 203 0.25 -30.52 1.77
CA LEU A 203 1.07 -30.71 0.57
C LEU A 203 2.49 -31.05 1.00
N ASP A 204 2.73 -32.34 1.23
CA ASP A 204 3.98 -32.85 1.78
C ASP A 204 5.09 -32.94 0.73
N THR A 205 4.74 -33.05 -0.55
CA THR A 205 5.72 -33.28 -1.61
C THR A 205 6.08 -32.02 -2.41
N PRO A 206 7.33 -31.89 -2.89
CA PRO A 206 7.72 -30.84 -3.83
C PRO A 206 6.90 -30.82 -5.13
N GLU A 207 6.38 -31.98 -5.55
CA GLU A 207 5.56 -32.14 -6.75
C GLU A 207 4.16 -31.55 -6.55
N GLU A 208 3.51 -31.82 -5.42
CA GLU A 208 2.23 -31.19 -5.04
C GLU A 208 2.35 -29.66 -4.98
N LYS A 209 3.46 -29.15 -4.43
CA LYS A 209 3.74 -27.70 -4.42
C LYS A 209 4.00 -27.14 -5.82
N ALA A 210 4.57 -27.93 -6.72
CA ALA A 210 4.80 -27.52 -8.11
C ALA A 210 3.50 -27.51 -8.93
N ASN A 211 2.54 -28.36 -8.57
CA ASN A 211 1.24 -28.49 -9.23
C ASN A 211 0.12 -27.70 -8.54
N PHE A 212 0.46 -26.82 -7.59
CA PHE A 212 -0.52 -25.98 -6.90
C PHE A 212 -1.21 -25.02 -7.87
N ASP A 213 -2.53 -25.18 -8.07
CA ASP A 213 -3.39 -24.21 -8.75
C ASP A 213 -4.27 -23.49 -7.71
N ILE A 214 -4.13 -22.17 -7.64
CA ILE A 214 -4.92 -21.31 -6.76
C ILE A 214 -6.41 -21.33 -7.11
N VAL A 215 -6.77 -21.60 -8.38
CA VAL A 215 -8.18 -21.73 -8.83
C VAL A 215 -8.82 -22.95 -8.18
N ASP A 216 -8.09 -24.06 -8.08
CA ASP A 216 -8.56 -25.28 -7.42
C ASP A 216 -8.61 -25.10 -5.90
N PHE A 217 -7.60 -24.44 -5.33
CA PHE A 217 -7.48 -24.23 -3.89
C PHE A 217 -8.52 -23.28 -3.29
N ALA A 218 -8.82 -22.18 -3.99
CA ALA A 218 -9.77 -21.18 -3.53
C ALA A 218 -11.19 -21.75 -3.44
N GLN A 219 -11.93 -21.38 -2.40
CA GLN A 219 -13.29 -21.85 -2.15
C GLN A 219 -14.27 -20.68 -2.07
N PRO A 220 -15.56 -20.92 -2.37
CA PRO A 220 -16.60 -19.93 -2.10
C PRO A 220 -16.57 -19.49 -0.64
N GLY A 221 -16.59 -18.18 -0.41
CA GLY A 221 -16.43 -17.56 0.91
C GLY A 221 -15.03 -17.04 1.19
N ASP A 222 -14.02 -17.45 0.41
CA ASP A 222 -12.68 -16.90 0.59
C ASP A 222 -12.63 -15.42 0.19
N VAL A 223 -11.71 -14.67 0.79
CA VAL A 223 -11.53 -13.25 0.58
C VAL A 223 -10.11 -12.98 0.09
N PHE A 224 -9.98 -12.42 -1.11
CA PHE A 224 -8.72 -11.83 -1.54
C PHE A 224 -8.58 -10.44 -0.91
N ALA A 225 -7.45 -10.16 -0.25
CA ALA A 225 -6.98 -8.79 -0.03
C ALA A 225 -5.78 -8.52 -0.92
N VAL A 226 -5.82 -7.38 -1.61
CA VAL A 226 -4.95 -7.09 -2.74
C VAL A 226 -4.23 -5.78 -2.51
N ARG A 227 -2.93 -5.76 -2.84
CA ARG A 227 -2.17 -4.55 -3.08
C ARG A 227 -1.86 -4.46 -4.57
N GLY A 228 -2.56 -3.57 -5.24
CA GLY A 228 -2.28 -3.22 -6.64
C GLY A 228 -0.92 -2.54 -6.80
N SER A 229 -0.49 -2.36 -8.03
CA SER A 229 0.76 -1.65 -8.39
C SER A 229 0.55 -0.16 -8.70
N THR A 230 -0.71 0.31 -8.63
CA THR A 230 -1.08 1.69 -8.94
C THR A 230 -0.88 2.62 -7.75
N PHE A 231 -0.76 3.92 -8.04
CA PHE A 231 -0.69 4.95 -7.01
C PHE A 231 -2.01 5.10 -6.24
N VAL A 232 -3.17 4.89 -6.89
CA VAL A 232 -4.49 4.91 -6.23
C VAL A 232 -4.53 3.82 -5.15
N SER A 233 -4.02 2.63 -5.50
CA SER A 233 -3.86 1.54 -4.55
C SER A 233 -2.95 1.94 -3.38
N ALA A 234 -1.87 2.69 -3.63
CA ALA A 234 -1.02 3.21 -2.56
C ALA A 234 -1.74 4.21 -1.66
N ALA A 235 -2.47 5.16 -2.25
CA ALA A 235 -3.25 6.14 -1.50
C ALA A 235 -4.26 5.47 -0.56
N ILE A 236 -5.04 4.50 -1.06
CA ILE A 236 -6.04 3.78 -0.25
C ILE A 236 -5.38 2.99 0.87
N ALA A 237 -4.29 2.27 0.57
CA ALA A 237 -3.56 1.50 1.58
C ALA A 237 -2.99 2.41 2.69
N ARG A 238 -2.70 3.67 2.39
CA ARG A 238 -2.08 4.61 3.32
C ARG A 238 -3.04 5.60 3.96
N ILE A 239 -4.32 5.68 3.58
CA ILE A 239 -5.19 6.78 4.01
C ILE A 239 -5.57 6.77 5.49
N ALA A 240 -5.72 5.58 6.08
CA ALA A 240 -6.06 5.41 7.49
C ALA A 240 -4.95 5.90 8.44
N ASP A 241 -5.29 6.08 9.71
CA ASP A 241 -4.37 6.49 10.77
C ASP A 241 -3.22 5.51 10.92
N GLU A 242 -3.54 4.21 10.83
CA GLU A 242 -2.56 3.15 10.68
C GLU A 242 -2.47 2.74 9.23
N ASP A 243 -1.27 2.85 8.67
CA ASP A 243 -1.08 2.58 7.26
C ASP A 243 -1.15 1.07 6.99
N GLY A 244 -2.09 0.68 6.13
CA GLY A 244 -2.42 -0.69 5.77
C GLY A 244 -1.45 -1.33 4.79
N GLN A 245 -1.75 -2.55 4.35
CA GLN A 245 -0.93 -3.36 3.43
C GLN A 245 -1.68 -3.78 2.17
N PHE A 246 -3.00 -3.66 2.19
CA PHE A 246 -3.92 -3.98 1.12
C PHE A 246 -4.81 -2.78 0.85
N SER A 247 -5.08 -2.54 -0.42
CA SER A 247 -5.88 -1.42 -0.92
C SER A 247 -7.22 -1.85 -1.50
N HIS A 248 -7.39 -3.16 -1.73
CA HIS A 248 -8.55 -3.71 -2.38
C HIS A 248 -8.92 -5.05 -1.75
N ALA A 249 -10.20 -5.39 -1.76
CA ALA A 249 -10.70 -6.68 -1.28
C ALA A 249 -11.74 -7.22 -2.27
N ALA A 250 -11.75 -8.54 -2.43
CA ALA A 250 -12.61 -9.22 -3.36
C ALA A 250 -13.04 -10.59 -2.80
N TYR A 251 -14.21 -11.05 -3.21
CA TYR A 251 -14.85 -12.24 -2.67
C TYR A 251 -14.84 -13.39 -3.67
N VAL A 252 -14.42 -14.59 -3.26
CA VAL A 252 -14.55 -15.79 -4.08
C VAL A 252 -15.96 -16.35 -3.90
N ALA A 253 -16.66 -16.57 -5.01
CA ALA A 253 -18.02 -17.11 -5.05
C ALA A 253 -18.15 -18.19 -6.14
N GLY A 254 -19.31 -18.86 -6.18
CA GLY A 254 -19.64 -19.85 -7.20
C GLY A 254 -19.61 -21.29 -6.67
N SER A 255 -19.25 -22.24 -7.53
CA SER A 255 -19.22 -23.66 -7.20
C SER A 255 -17.99 -24.03 -6.38
N LYS A 256 -18.17 -24.89 -5.37
CA LYS A 256 -17.06 -25.47 -4.61
C LYS A 256 -16.33 -26.55 -5.40
N ASP A 257 -17.08 -27.33 -6.17
CA ASP A 257 -16.62 -28.56 -6.81
C ASP A 257 -16.24 -28.35 -8.29
N ASP A 258 -16.54 -27.19 -8.85
CA ASP A 258 -16.25 -26.85 -10.24
C ASP A 258 -15.39 -25.56 -10.33
N PRO A 259 -14.07 -25.70 -10.57
CA PRO A 259 -13.14 -24.57 -10.69
C PRO A 259 -13.50 -23.57 -11.80
N GLU A 260 -14.12 -24.02 -12.89
CA GLU A 260 -14.48 -23.15 -14.02
C GLU A 260 -15.72 -22.30 -13.71
N ASN A 261 -16.49 -22.71 -12.69
CA ASN A 261 -17.64 -21.99 -12.16
C ASN A 261 -17.34 -21.26 -10.85
N LYS A 262 -16.08 -20.81 -10.67
CA LYS A 262 -15.68 -19.89 -9.60
C LYS A 262 -15.51 -18.47 -10.12
N PHE A 263 -15.93 -17.50 -9.32
CA PHE A 263 -15.93 -16.08 -9.66
C PHE A 263 -15.32 -15.26 -8.53
N VAL A 264 -14.77 -14.13 -8.92
CA VAL A 264 -14.41 -13.03 -8.04
C VAL A 264 -15.49 -11.95 -8.14
N VAL A 265 -16.10 -11.64 -7.01
CA VAL A 265 -17.05 -10.53 -6.85
C VAL A 265 -16.33 -9.39 -6.15
N GLU A 266 -16.22 -8.25 -6.80
CA GLU A 266 -15.47 -7.10 -6.29
C GLU A 266 -16.10 -5.78 -6.71
N ALA A 267 -15.84 -4.71 -5.95
CA ALA A 267 -16.22 -3.36 -6.34
C ALA A 267 -14.98 -2.54 -6.69
N LEU A 268 -14.83 -2.15 -7.96
CA LEU A 268 -13.72 -1.32 -8.43
C LEU A 268 -14.10 0.16 -8.42
N ILE A 269 -13.12 1.04 -8.27
CA ILE A 269 -13.33 2.49 -8.30
C ILE A 269 -13.90 2.91 -9.65
N GLU A 270 -13.49 2.23 -10.71
CA GLU A 270 -13.75 2.59 -12.10
C GLU A 270 -15.09 2.07 -12.59
N THR A 271 -15.54 0.93 -12.08
CA THR A 271 -16.72 0.23 -12.62
C THR A 271 -17.80 -0.10 -11.60
N GLY A 272 -17.57 0.17 -10.30
CA GLY A 272 -18.45 -0.32 -9.24
C GLY A 272 -18.38 -1.85 -9.12
N LEU A 273 -19.49 -2.48 -8.72
CA LEU A 273 -19.59 -3.92 -8.52
C LEU A 273 -19.46 -4.70 -9.85
N ILE A 274 -18.53 -5.65 -9.91
CA ILE A 274 -18.28 -6.51 -11.07
C ILE A 274 -18.10 -7.98 -10.64
N ILE A 275 -18.27 -8.87 -11.62
CA ILE A 275 -18.01 -10.30 -11.48
C ILE A 275 -17.01 -10.70 -12.55
N THR A 276 -15.92 -11.34 -12.14
CA THR A 276 -14.87 -11.84 -13.04
C THR A 276 -14.68 -13.34 -12.81
N PRO A 277 -14.61 -14.20 -13.84
CA PRO A 277 -14.21 -15.59 -13.65
C PRO A 277 -12.88 -15.68 -12.90
N LEU A 278 -12.76 -16.59 -11.92
CA LEU A 278 -11.62 -16.65 -11.01
C LEU A 278 -10.30 -16.84 -11.76
N ARG A 279 -10.27 -17.77 -12.73
CA ARG A 279 -9.09 -18.02 -13.58
C ARG A 279 -8.68 -16.75 -14.34
N GLU A 280 -9.65 -16.07 -14.95
CA GLU A 280 -9.40 -14.80 -15.64
C GLU A 280 -8.84 -13.73 -14.69
N TRP A 281 -9.40 -13.61 -13.48
CA TRP A 281 -8.95 -12.64 -12.49
C TRP A 281 -7.48 -12.89 -12.11
N ILE A 282 -7.10 -14.12 -11.81
CA ILE A 282 -5.72 -14.49 -11.47
C ILE A 282 -4.75 -14.23 -12.64
N GLU A 283 -5.15 -14.57 -13.87
CA GLU A 283 -4.27 -14.47 -15.04
C GLU A 283 -4.08 -13.04 -15.54
N LYS A 284 -5.13 -12.21 -15.48
CA LYS A 284 -5.10 -10.86 -16.04
C LYS A 284 -4.67 -9.80 -15.02
N GLN A 285 -4.89 -10.02 -13.74
CA GLN A 285 -4.59 -9.02 -12.74
C GLN A 285 -3.10 -8.98 -12.40
N GLN A 286 -2.48 -7.82 -12.61
CA GLN A 286 -1.07 -7.59 -12.29
C GLN A 286 -0.91 -6.96 -10.90
N HIS A 287 -1.39 -7.68 -9.88
CA HIS A 287 -1.26 -7.27 -8.49
C HIS A 287 0.17 -7.48 -7.97
N ALA A 288 0.67 -6.53 -7.18
CA ALA A 288 2.00 -6.66 -6.59
C ALA A 288 2.01 -7.63 -5.41
N ARG A 289 0.90 -7.70 -4.68
CA ARG A 289 0.69 -8.62 -3.57
C ARG A 289 -0.78 -9.00 -3.47
N VAL A 290 -1.04 -10.26 -3.14
CA VAL A 290 -2.37 -10.75 -2.82
C VAL A 290 -2.28 -11.70 -1.64
N ALA A 291 -3.26 -11.63 -0.74
CA ALA A 291 -3.47 -12.57 0.34
C ALA A 291 -4.86 -13.17 0.22
N LEU A 292 -5.00 -14.47 0.43
CA LEU A 292 -6.26 -15.19 0.48
C LEU A 292 -6.58 -15.54 1.92
N PHE A 293 -7.73 -15.07 2.38
CA PHE A 293 -8.27 -15.36 3.70
C PHE A 293 -9.47 -16.28 3.59
N ARG A 294 -9.68 -17.12 4.60
CA ARG A 294 -10.86 -17.99 4.74
C ARG A 294 -11.47 -17.80 6.11
N GLY A 295 -12.80 -17.89 6.22
CA GLY A 295 -13.44 -17.90 7.53
C GLY A 295 -12.94 -19.10 8.35
N LYS A 296 -12.65 -18.89 9.64
CA LYS A 296 -12.34 -20.02 10.53
C LYS A 296 -13.53 -20.96 10.62
N ASN A 297 -13.31 -22.19 11.05
CA ASN A 297 -14.29 -23.28 11.03
C ASN A 297 -15.70 -22.86 11.47
N GLU A 298 -15.81 -22.14 12.59
CA GLU A 298 -17.08 -21.66 13.15
C GLU A 298 -17.74 -20.51 12.34
N TYR A 299 -16.99 -19.79 11.51
CA TYR A 299 -17.48 -18.69 10.67
C TYR A 299 -17.53 -19.02 9.17
N GLN A 300 -16.92 -20.13 8.73
CA GLN A 300 -16.77 -20.44 7.31
C GLN A 300 -18.11 -20.48 6.57
N ARG A 301 -19.15 -21.00 7.21
CA ARG A 301 -20.52 -21.00 6.63
C ARG A 301 -21.05 -19.59 6.40
N CYS A 302 -20.77 -18.63 7.29
CA CYS A 302 -21.15 -17.23 7.11
C CYS A 302 -20.45 -16.61 5.91
N TYR A 303 -19.14 -16.85 5.78
CA TYR A 303 -18.37 -16.38 4.64
C TYR A 303 -18.89 -16.98 3.34
N GLU A 304 -19.12 -18.29 3.29
CA GLU A 304 -19.65 -18.98 2.12
C GLU A 304 -21.04 -18.46 1.72
N ARG A 305 -21.98 -18.31 2.67
CA ARG A 305 -23.31 -17.74 2.39
C ARG A 305 -23.22 -16.30 1.89
N GLY A 306 -22.35 -15.49 2.50
CA GLY A 306 -22.04 -14.15 2.01
C GLY A 306 -21.59 -14.16 0.55
N SER A 307 -20.76 -15.11 0.13
CA SER A 307 -20.28 -15.18 -1.26
C SER A 307 -21.41 -15.42 -2.25
N ARG A 308 -22.29 -16.34 -1.90
CA ARG A 308 -23.43 -16.72 -2.74
C ARG A 308 -24.41 -15.57 -2.84
N PHE A 309 -24.64 -14.86 -1.73
CA PHE A 309 -25.46 -13.65 -1.73
C PHE A 309 -24.86 -12.56 -2.63
N ALA A 310 -23.56 -12.28 -2.49
CA ALA A 310 -22.84 -11.30 -3.30
C ALA A 310 -22.96 -11.61 -4.80
N LEU A 311 -22.72 -12.87 -5.18
CA LEU A 311 -22.81 -13.35 -6.56
C LEU A 311 -24.23 -13.26 -7.11
N SER A 312 -25.22 -13.77 -6.36
CA SER A 312 -26.63 -13.75 -6.75
C SER A 312 -27.13 -12.32 -6.97
N ARG A 313 -26.81 -11.41 -6.04
CA ARG A 313 -27.19 -10.00 -6.16
C ARG A 313 -26.54 -9.33 -7.36
N SER A 314 -25.25 -9.61 -7.59
CA SER A 314 -24.52 -9.08 -8.73
C SER A 314 -25.10 -9.59 -10.05
N MET A 315 -25.41 -10.90 -10.16
CA MET A 315 -26.02 -11.49 -11.35
C MET A 315 -27.43 -10.97 -11.63
N HIS A 316 -28.23 -10.71 -10.58
CA HIS A 316 -29.55 -10.12 -10.77
C HIS A 316 -29.46 -8.72 -11.41
N LEU A 317 -28.49 -7.91 -11.01
CA LEU A 317 -28.27 -6.59 -11.59
C LEU A 317 -27.75 -6.66 -13.03
N VAL A 318 -27.08 -7.77 -13.41
CA VAL A 318 -26.67 -8.02 -14.81
C VAL A 318 -27.88 -8.47 -15.65
N GLY A 319 -28.75 -9.31 -15.08
CA GLY A 319 -29.85 -9.95 -15.79
C GLY A 319 -31.07 -9.05 -16.07
N SER A 320 -31.29 -8.00 -15.26
CA SER A 320 -32.46 -7.10 -15.42
C SER A 320 -32.43 -6.21 -16.66
N GLU A 321 -31.30 -6.08 -17.36
CA GLU A 321 -31.25 -5.41 -18.67
C GLU A 321 -31.71 -6.32 -19.83
N GLN A 322 -31.86 -7.63 -19.61
CA GLN A 322 -32.39 -8.58 -20.59
C GLN A 322 -33.84 -8.98 -20.27
N ASP A 323 -34.71 -7.99 -20.06
CA ASP A 323 -36.14 -8.25 -19.89
C ASP A 323 -36.81 -8.64 -21.23
N ASN A 324 -36.90 -9.96 -21.42
CA ASN A 324 -38.01 -10.60 -22.12
C ASN A 324 -38.32 -11.99 -21.54
N TYR A 325 -38.21 -12.16 -20.22
CA TYR A 325 -38.69 -13.38 -19.55
C TYR A 325 -39.56 -13.05 -18.33
N PRO A 326 -40.85 -13.44 -18.33
CA PRO A 326 -41.78 -13.10 -17.27
C PRO A 326 -41.51 -13.87 -15.98
N GLU A 327 -41.85 -13.20 -14.88
CA GLU A 327 -42.01 -13.65 -13.49
C GLU A 327 -42.03 -15.17 -13.26
N TYR A 328 -40.94 -15.74 -12.73
CA TYR A 328 -40.98 -17.04 -12.04
C TYR A 328 -39.99 -17.09 -10.86
N GLY A 329 -40.48 -17.62 -9.74
CA GLY A 329 -39.94 -17.49 -8.39
C GLY A 329 -38.51 -17.98 -8.15
N TYR A 330 -37.92 -17.37 -7.12
CA TYR A 330 -36.55 -17.58 -6.66
C TYR A 330 -36.35 -18.97 -6.05
N GLY A 331 -35.48 -19.77 -6.66
CA GLY A 331 -35.02 -21.04 -6.12
C GLY A 331 -33.57 -21.29 -6.53
N GLN A 332 -32.81 -21.88 -5.61
CA GLN A 332 -31.41 -22.33 -5.72
C GLN A 332 -31.12 -23.08 -7.04
N TYR A 333 -32.12 -23.80 -7.57
CA TYR A 333 -32.11 -24.48 -8.86
C TYR A 333 -31.91 -23.59 -10.10
N ARG A 334 -32.11 -22.26 -10.00
CA ARG A 334 -31.90 -21.35 -11.12
C ARG A 334 -30.45 -20.96 -11.28
N LEU A 335 -29.67 -20.88 -10.20
CA LEU A 335 -28.24 -20.53 -10.31
C LEU A 335 -27.51 -21.63 -11.08
N ASP A 336 -27.65 -22.89 -10.68
CA ASP A 336 -26.99 -24.02 -11.37
C ASP A 336 -27.40 -24.12 -12.85
N ARG A 337 -28.69 -23.91 -13.20
CA ARG A 337 -29.11 -23.85 -14.61
C ARG A 337 -28.67 -22.60 -15.36
N LEU A 338 -28.61 -21.42 -14.72
CA LEU A 338 -28.10 -20.21 -15.34
C LEU A 338 -26.61 -20.39 -15.66
N MET A 339 -25.88 -21.07 -14.76
CA MET A 339 -24.48 -21.40 -14.92
C MET A 339 -24.27 -22.45 -16.03
N ASP A 340 -25.15 -23.45 -16.13
CA ASP A 340 -25.09 -24.46 -17.20
C ASP A 340 -25.52 -23.91 -18.59
N SER A 341 -26.38 -22.89 -18.64
CA SER A 341 -26.97 -22.38 -19.89
C SER A 341 -26.31 -21.11 -20.43
N VAL A 342 -25.55 -20.39 -19.60
CA VAL A 342 -24.85 -19.18 -20.01
C VAL A 342 -23.40 -19.55 -20.36
N GLN A 343 -23.11 -19.66 -21.66
CA GLN A 343 -21.73 -19.51 -22.14
C GLN A 343 -21.28 -18.07 -21.82
N LEU A 344 -20.77 -17.87 -20.62
CA LEU A 344 -20.42 -16.56 -20.08
C LEU A 344 -19.31 -15.93 -20.94
N ARG A 345 -19.58 -14.74 -21.49
CA ARG A 345 -18.54 -13.89 -22.09
C ARG A 345 -17.55 -13.42 -20.98
N PRO A 346 -16.28 -13.15 -21.32
CA PRO A 346 -15.18 -13.04 -20.34
C PRO A 346 -15.30 -11.91 -19.30
N LYS A 347 -16.05 -10.83 -19.56
CA LYS A 347 -16.32 -9.77 -18.57
C LYS A 347 -17.74 -9.25 -18.72
N TYR A 348 -18.56 -9.38 -17.69
CA TYR A 348 -19.83 -8.65 -17.60
C TYR A 348 -19.57 -7.35 -16.84
N ARG A 349 -19.77 -6.22 -17.53
CA ARG A 349 -20.19 -5.02 -16.82
C ARG A 349 -21.65 -5.26 -16.45
N VAL A 350 -21.95 -5.15 -15.16
CA VAL A 350 -23.32 -4.93 -14.71
C VAL A 350 -23.81 -3.65 -15.46
N GLY A 351 -25.08 -3.55 -15.85
CA GLY A 351 -25.62 -2.48 -16.71
C GLY A 351 -25.46 -1.05 -16.16
N SER A 352 -26.19 -0.06 -16.66
CA SER A 352 -26.21 1.27 -15.99
C SER A 352 -26.70 1.22 -14.53
N ASP A 353 -27.24 0.07 -14.11
CA ASP A 353 -27.80 -0.22 -12.80
C ASP A 353 -26.82 -0.93 -11.84
N THR A 354 -25.50 -0.84 -12.05
CA THR A 354 -24.52 -1.41 -11.10
C THR A 354 -24.61 -0.70 -9.75
N VAL A 355 -24.33 -1.44 -8.66
CA VAL A 355 -24.12 -0.78 -7.37
C VAL A 355 -22.88 0.11 -7.50
N PRO A 356 -23.01 1.45 -7.33
CA PRO A 356 -21.90 2.36 -7.51
C PRO A 356 -20.81 2.16 -6.47
N TYR A 357 -19.62 2.68 -6.77
CA TYR A 357 -18.53 2.65 -5.81
C TYR A 357 -18.75 3.62 -4.65
N ASN A 358 -18.52 3.16 -3.42
CA ASN A 358 -18.68 4.00 -2.24
C ASN A 358 -17.41 4.84 -1.96
N PHE A 359 -17.27 5.96 -2.66
CA PHE A 359 -16.19 6.94 -2.42
C PHE A 359 -16.20 7.54 -1.01
N THR A 360 -17.36 7.52 -0.33
CA THR A 360 -17.47 8.05 1.03
C THR A 360 -16.78 7.18 2.06
N MET A 361 -16.54 5.92 1.71
CA MET A 361 -16.01 4.88 2.59
C MET A 361 -16.82 4.72 3.88
N ASN A 362 -18.06 5.22 3.88
CA ASN A 362 -18.97 5.13 5.00
C ASN A 362 -19.61 3.73 5.01
N LYS A 363 -19.32 2.94 6.06
CA LYS A 363 -19.82 1.57 6.21
C LYS A 363 -21.33 1.48 6.39
N GLU A 364 -22.01 2.57 6.72
CA GLU A 364 -23.45 2.60 6.95
C GLU A 364 -24.25 2.76 5.65
N ARG A 365 -23.61 3.23 4.57
CA ARG A 365 -24.24 3.33 3.25
C ARG A 365 -24.40 1.94 2.63
N ASN A 366 -25.60 1.65 2.13
CA ASN A 366 -25.96 0.38 1.50
C ASN A 366 -26.28 0.56 0.00
N ASP A 367 -26.46 1.80 -0.46
CA ASP A 367 -26.74 2.16 -1.85
C ASP A 367 -25.49 2.13 -2.72
N LYS A 368 -24.30 2.10 -2.12
CA LYS A 368 -22.99 2.04 -2.77
C LYS A 368 -22.09 1.06 -2.03
N LEU A 369 -21.13 0.47 -2.73
CA LEU A 369 -20.19 -0.49 -2.13
C LEU A 369 -18.75 -0.06 -2.36
N PHE A 370 -18.00 0.03 -1.28
CA PHE A 370 -16.54 0.01 -1.31
C PHE A 370 -16.07 -1.45 -1.39
N CYS A 371 -14.86 -1.71 -1.90
CA CYS A 371 -14.42 -3.07 -2.20
C CYS A 371 -14.50 -4.05 -1.01
N SER A 372 -14.05 -3.63 0.17
CA SER A 372 -14.19 -4.44 1.40
C SER A 372 -15.62 -4.48 1.93
N GLN A 373 -16.47 -3.51 1.62
CA GLN A 373 -17.89 -3.56 2.01
C GLN A 373 -18.64 -4.67 1.27
N VAL A 374 -18.16 -5.11 0.10
CA VAL A 374 -18.70 -6.31 -0.56
C VAL A 374 -18.64 -7.51 0.37
N VAL A 375 -17.55 -7.66 1.13
CA VAL A 375 -17.38 -8.74 2.13
C VAL A 375 -18.40 -8.58 3.26
N SER A 376 -18.36 -7.45 3.97
CA SER A 376 -19.16 -7.28 5.19
C SER A 376 -20.66 -7.25 4.90
N LYS A 377 -21.10 -6.47 3.91
CA LYS A 377 -22.52 -6.34 3.56
C LYS A 377 -23.13 -7.64 3.08
N SER A 378 -22.34 -8.48 2.40
CA SER A 378 -22.86 -9.76 1.94
C SER A 378 -23.04 -10.75 3.08
N ILE A 379 -22.15 -10.73 4.07
CA ILE A 379 -22.30 -11.51 5.30
C ILE A 379 -23.51 -11.01 6.12
N ASP A 380 -23.63 -9.69 6.33
CA ASP A 380 -24.77 -9.09 7.03
C ASP A 380 -26.10 -9.47 6.36
N SER A 381 -26.14 -9.41 5.03
CA SER A 381 -27.34 -9.70 4.25
C SER A 381 -27.69 -11.19 4.25
N ALA A 382 -26.68 -12.06 4.21
CA ALA A 382 -26.88 -13.50 4.33
C ALA A 382 -27.53 -13.85 5.68
N ALA A 383 -27.07 -13.25 6.78
CA ALA A 383 -27.66 -13.45 8.10
C ALA A 383 -29.13 -12.98 8.17
N GLN A 384 -29.47 -11.87 7.51
CA GLN A 384 -30.85 -11.37 7.47
C GLN A 384 -31.77 -12.25 6.62
N PHE A 385 -31.28 -12.79 5.51
CA PHE A 385 -32.05 -13.64 4.62
C PHE A 385 -32.48 -14.96 5.28
N ASP A 386 -31.61 -15.55 6.09
CA ASP A 386 -31.92 -16.77 6.84
C ASP A 386 -33.05 -16.54 7.85
N ASN A 387 -33.03 -15.41 8.56
CA ASN A 387 -34.13 -15.02 9.44
C ASN A 387 -35.47 -14.92 8.69
N TRP A 388 -35.45 -14.44 7.44
CA TRP A 388 -36.66 -14.33 6.62
C TRP A 388 -37.19 -15.70 6.16
N ILE A 389 -36.31 -16.60 5.71
CA ILE A 389 -36.68 -17.98 5.33
C ILE A 389 -37.26 -18.71 6.54
N SER A 390 -36.57 -18.67 7.69
CA SER A 390 -37.00 -19.36 8.91
C SER A 390 -38.37 -18.87 9.38
N LEU A 391 -38.68 -17.57 9.27
CA LEU A 391 -40.02 -17.03 9.55
C LEU A 391 -41.09 -17.49 8.57
N HIS A 392 -40.77 -17.63 7.28
CA HIS A 392 -41.74 -18.07 6.26
C HIS A 392 -41.95 -19.59 6.27
N GLU A 393 -40.91 -20.39 6.46
CA GLU A 393 -41.01 -21.85 6.60
C GLU A 393 -41.79 -22.23 7.87
N ALA A 394 -41.63 -21.50 8.98
CA ALA A 394 -42.42 -21.70 10.19
C ALA A 394 -43.92 -21.40 10.01
N SER A 395 -44.31 -20.63 8.98
CA SER A 395 -45.71 -20.34 8.67
C SER A 395 -46.41 -21.44 7.87
N TYR A 396 -45.65 -22.33 7.21
CA TYR A 396 -46.18 -23.50 6.53
C TYR A 396 -46.15 -24.70 7.49
N ASP A 397 -47.32 -25.15 7.96
CA ASP A 397 -47.53 -26.30 8.89
C ASP A 397 -47.17 -27.65 8.22
N ASN A 398 -45.91 -27.82 7.82
CA ASN A 398 -45.35 -29.08 7.34
C ASN A 398 -44.46 -29.67 8.45
N ARG A 399 -45.10 -30.45 9.33
CA ARG A 399 -44.48 -31.04 10.53
C ARG A 399 -43.34 -32.03 10.24
N ASP A 400 -43.15 -32.44 8.99
CA ASP A 400 -42.11 -33.40 8.60
C ASP A 400 -40.73 -32.76 8.33
N LEU A 401 -40.65 -31.44 8.12
CA LEU A 401 -39.38 -30.71 7.86
C LEU A 401 -38.59 -30.38 9.13
N TYR A 402 -39.21 -30.45 10.31
CA TYR A 402 -38.60 -30.11 11.60
C TYR A 402 -37.52 -31.10 12.07
N SER A 403 -37.42 -32.29 11.46
CA SER A 403 -36.42 -33.30 11.82
C SER A 403 -35.01 -33.04 11.25
N MET A 404 -34.85 -32.05 10.34
CA MET A 404 -33.56 -31.67 9.73
C MET A 404 -32.96 -30.36 10.29
N VAL A 405 -33.54 -29.77 11.33
CA VAL A 405 -33.17 -28.43 11.86
C VAL A 405 -32.39 -28.40 13.20
N PRO A 406 -31.52 -29.37 13.59
CA PRO A 406 -30.72 -29.18 14.81
C PRO A 406 -29.63 -28.10 14.69
N ASP A 407 -29.13 -27.82 13.48
CA ASP A 407 -27.87 -27.06 13.29
C ASP A 407 -28.06 -25.63 12.74
N ARG A 408 -29.29 -25.22 12.37
CA ARG A 408 -29.54 -23.88 11.78
C ARG A 408 -29.45 -22.74 12.79
N THR A 409 -29.88 -22.97 14.03
CA THR A 409 -29.97 -21.90 15.05
C THR A 409 -28.60 -21.37 15.47
N VAL A 410 -27.57 -22.22 15.45
CA VAL A 410 -26.20 -21.83 15.80
C VAL A 410 -25.59 -20.98 14.68
N ASP A 411 -25.75 -21.38 13.42
CA ASP A 411 -25.25 -20.61 12.26
C ASP A 411 -25.90 -19.23 12.14
N GLU A 412 -27.24 -19.16 12.24
CA GLU A 412 -27.98 -17.89 12.18
C GLU A 412 -27.53 -16.92 13.29
N PHE A 413 -27.31 -17.46 14.49
CA PHE A 413 -26.83 -16.69 15.63
C PHE A 413 -25.39 -16.22 15.44
N LEU A 414 -24.51 -17.03 14.85
CA LEU A 414 -23.12 -16.68 14.61
C LEU A 414 -22.97 -15.63 13.52
N CYS A 415 -23.63 -15.81 12.36
CA CYS A 415 -23.54 -14.86 11.26
C CYS A 415 -24.17 -13.51 11.62
N GLY A 416 -25.29 -13.50 12.35
CA GLY A 416 -25.93 -12.26 12.82
C GLY A 416 -25.12 -11.46 13.85
N LYS A 417 -24.06 -12.05 14.42
CA LYS A 417 -23.14 -11.40 15.37
C LYS A 417 -21.82 -10.94 14.75
N LEU A 418 -21.56 -11.31 13.50
CA LEU A 418 -20.29 -11.07 12.84
C LEU A 418 -20.24 -9.64 12.26
N ASP A 419 -19.79 -8.65 13.05
CA ASP A 419 -19.58 -7.26 12.59
C ASP A 419 -18.21 -7.16 11.89
N LEU A 420 -18.22 -7.11 10.56
CA LEU A 420 -17.00 -6.97 9.77
C LEU A 420 -16.78 -5.53 9.28
N PRO A 421 -15.56 -4.98 9.43
CA PRO A 421 -14.43 -5.59 10.12
C PRO A 421 -14.62 -5.48 11.63
N THR A 422 -14.10 -6.45 12.37
CA THR A 422 -14.11 -6.43 13.84
C THR A 422 -13.38 -5.18 14.37
N PHE A 423 -12.30 -4.80 13.67
CA PHE A 423 -11.48 -3.64 13.99
C PHE A 423 -11.49 -2.69 12.78
N PRO A 424 -12.40 -1.72 12.69
CA PRO A 424 -12.41 -0.78 11.57
C PRO A 424 -11.20 0.16 11.61
N SER A 425 -10.65 0.46 10.45
CA SER A 425 -9.65 1.51 10.29
C SER A 425 -10.24 2.89 10.61
N LYS A 426 -9.49 3.68 11.37
CA LYS A 426 -9.81 5.08 11.69
C LYS A 426 -9.05 6.04 10.78
N MET A 427 -9.62 7.19 10.43
CA MET A 427 -8.99 8.25 9.61
C MET A 427 -8.85 9.57 10.38
N SER A 428 -8.73 9.52 11.71
CA SER A 428 -8.83 10.68 12.59
C SER A 428 -7.80 11.78 12.35
N ARG A 429 -6.61 11.45 11.81
CA ARG A 429 -5.57 12.43 11.47
C ARG A 429 -6.04 13.48 10.44
N PHE A 430 -7.15 13.21 9.76
CA PHE A 430 -7.76 14.13 8.80
C PHE A 430 -9.09 14.74 9.27
N PHE A 431 -9.68 14.30 10.38
CA PHE A 431 -11.00 14.79 10.84
C PHE A 431 -10.93 15.83 11.97
N ASN A 432 -9.72 16.22 12.37
CA ASN A 432 -9.49 17.34 13.27
C ASN A 432 -8.62 18.42 12.59
N TYR A 433 -9.00 18.78 11.36
CA TYR A 433 -8.27 19.79 10.61
C TYR A 433 -8.24 21.12 11.39
N ARG A 434 -7.04 21.61 11.69
CA ARG A 434 -6.78 22.84 12.46
C ARG A 434 -7.45 22.89 13.84
N GLY A 435 -7.73 21.74 14.46
CA GLY A 435 -8.40 21.69 15.76
C GLY A 435 -9.90 22.03 15.73
N GLN A 436 -10.51 22.12 14.54
CA GLN A 436 -11.88 22.59 14.36
C GLN A 436 -12.91 21.46 14.20
N GLY A 437 -12.51 20.19 14.38
CA GLY A 437 -13.39 19.04 14.10
C GLY A 437 -13.84 18.98 12.63
N GLN A 438 -13.15 19.67 11.73
CA GLN A 438 -13.43 19.67 10.30
C GLN A 438 -12.62 18.59 9.59
N ILE A 439 -13.22 18.03 8.54
CA ILE A 439 -12.53 17.13 7.63
C ILE A 439 -11.51 17.91 6.78
N HIS A 440 -10.33 17.32 6.57
CA HIS A 440 -9.31 17.89 5.70
C HIS A 440 -9.89 18.04 4.28
N PRO A 441 -9.71 19.20 3.60
CA PRO A 441 -10.28 19.42 2.27
C PRO A 441 -9.94 18.33 1.25
N PHE A 442 -8.75 17.74 1.37
CA PHE A 442 -8.34 16.58 0.59
C PHE A 442 -9.29 15.38 0.72
N LEU A 443 -9.63 14.93 1.94
CA LEU A 443 -10.54 13.80 2.12
C LEU A 443 -11.95 14.13 1.62
N ALA A 444 -12.43 15.34 1.92
CA ALA A 444 -13.72 15.82 1.42
C ALA A 444 -13.75 15.85 -0.12
N SER A 445 -12.66 16.27 -0.76
CA SER A 445 -12.53 16.27 -2.21
C SER A 445 -12.52 14.85 -2.79
N MET A 446 -12.08 13.86 -2.01
CA MET A 446 -12.19 12.45 -2.39
C MET A 446 -13.57 11.85 -2.14
N GLY A 447 -14.51 12.63 -1.60
CA GLY A 447 -15.85 12.17 -1.23
C GLY A 447 -15.93 11.48 0.12
N ILE A 448 -14.82 11.28 0.82
CA ILE A 448 -14.77 10.61 2.13
C ILE A 448 -15.44 11.50 3.16
N ASP A 449 -16.42 10.96 3.89
CA ASP A 449 -17.19 11.68 4.92
C ASP A 449 -17.21 10.98 6.29
N SER A 450 -16.66 9.76 6.37
CA SER A 450 -16.64 8.95 7.60
C SER A 450 -15.27 8.90 8.26
N GLN A 451 -15.24 8.98 9.59
CA GLN A 451 -14.02 8.76 10.39
C GLN A 451 -13.59 7.29 10.44
N TRP A 452 -14.52 6.38 10.21
CA TRP A 452 -14.32 4.95 10.34
C TRP A 452 -14.69 4.27 9.02
N THR A 453 -13.83 3.36 8.58
CA THR A 453 -14.01 2.63 7.34
C THR A 453 -13.64 1.17 7.53
N PHE A 454 -14.20 0.31 6.69
CA PHE A 454 -13.61 -1.00 6.44
C PHE A 454 -12.48 -0.81 5.43
N ALA A 455 -11.23 -0.69 5.87
CA ALA A 455 -10.12 -0.74 4.95
C ALA A 455 -9.82 -2.21 4.59
N PRO A 456 -9.37 -2.53 3.37
CA PRO A 456 -9.07 -3.92 3.01
C PRO A 456 -7.97 -4.53 3.88
N SER A 457 -7.11 -3.69 4.46
CA SER A 457 -6.09 -4.09 5.44
C SER A 457 -6.64 -4.54 6.79
N ASP A 458 -7.91 -4.25 7.09
CA ASP A 458 -8.53 -4.72 8.34
C ASP A 458 -8.64 -6.25 8.34
N MET A 459 -8.72 -6.90 7.18
CA MET A 459 -8.70 -8.38 7.02
C MET A 459 -7.40 -9.03 7.52
N ASP A 460 -6.29 -8.28 7.55
CA ASP A 460 -4.98 -8.81 7.98
C ASP A 460 -4.95 -9.13 9.48
N ILE A 461 -5.85 -8.50 10.26
CA ILE A 461 -6.04 -8.77 11.69
C ILE A 461 -7.43 -9.29 12.04
N GLU A 462 -8.24 -9.65 11.05
CA GLU A 462 -9.61 -10.10 11.30
C GLU A 462 -9.60 -11.46 12.04
N PRO A 463 -10.03 -11.53 13.31
CA PRO A 463 -9.90 -12.73 14.13
C PRO A 463 -10.75 -13.90 13.64
N THR A 464 -11.84 -13.62 12.91
CA THR A 464 -12.74 -14.63 12.34
C THR A 464 -12.26 -15.19 11.02
N ALA A 465 -11.20 -14.63 10.45
CA ALA A 465 -10.58 -15.10 9.23
C ALA A 465 -9.18 -15.65 9.51
N GLU A 466 -8.76 -16.64 8.73
CA GLU A 466 -7.41 -17.18 8.72
C GLU A 466 -6.72 -16.80 7.40
N LEU A 467 -5.45 -16.39 7.48
CA LEU A 467 -4.61 -16.21 6.29
C LEU A 467 -4.19 -17.59 5.79
N LEU A 468 -4.65 -17.98 4.60
CA LEU A 468 -4.26 -19.26 4.00
C LEU A 468 -2.93 -19.11 3.26
N ILE A 469 -2.87 -18.12 2.37
CA ILE A 469 -1.77 -17.94 1.44
C ILE A 469 -1.58 -16.47 1.10
N GLU A 470 -0.33 -16.04 0.96
CA GLU A 470 0.05 -14.71 0.48
C GLU A 470 1.04 -14.90 -0.67
N TRP A 471 0.85 -14.22 -1.78
CA TRP A 471 1.83 -14.21 -2.87
C TRP A 471 2.21 -12.80 -3.28
N ARG A 472 3.43 -12.70 -3.83
CA ARG A 472 4.07 -11.45 -4.24
C ARG A 472 4.59 -11.55 -5.65
N ASP A 473 4.38 -10.49 -6.42
CA ASP A 473 4.91 -10.40 -7.77
C ASP A 473 6.26 -9.68 -7.75
N PHE A 474 7.35 -10.45 -7.75
CA PHE A 474 8.71 -9.91 -7.85
C PHE A 474 9.14 -9.63 -9.31
N SER A 475 8.24 -9.72 -10.30
CA SER A 475 8.57 -9.37 -11.68
C SER A 475 9.04 -7.93 -11.78
N ARG A 476 9.90 -7.67 -12.78
CA ARG A 476 10.36 -6.31 -13.07
C ARG A 476 9.28 -5.56 -13.83
N MET A 477 9.02 -4.35 -13.40
CA MET A 477 8.18 -3.36 -14.06
C MET A 477 9.09 -2.24 -14.56
N GLN A 478 8.90 -1.88 -15.83
CA GLN A 478 9.54 -0.69 -16.38
C GLN A 478 8.74 0.54 -15.97
N ILE A 479 9.40 1.49 -15.34
CA ILE A 479 8.85 2.81 -15.06
C ILE A 479 9.75 3.80 -15.76
N GLU A 480 9.27 4.31 -16.89
CA GLU A 480 10.04 5.17 -17.79
C GLU A 480 11.33 4.50 -18.29
N ASP A 481 12.49 4.96 -17.87
CA ASP A 481 13.82 4.46 -18.23
C ASP A 481 14.42 3.50 -17.20
N VAL A 482 13.69 3.22 -16.11
CA VAL A 482 14.16 2.46 -14.97
C VAL A 482 13.40 1.12 -14.84
N TRP A 483 14.12 0.07 -14.45
CA TRP A 483 13.55 -1.25 -14.15
C TRP A 483 13.66 -1.55 -12.67
N LEU A 484 12.52 -1.71 -12.00
CA LEU A 484 12.43 -2.10 -10.59
C LEU A 484 11.47 -3.29 -10.45
N ARG A 485 11.60 -4.07 -9.37
CA ARG A 485 10.62 -5.11 -9.03
C ARG A 485 9.29 -4.44 -8.66
N LYS A 486 8.14 -5.06 -8.97
CA LYS A 486 6.83 -4.47 -8.62
C LYS A 486 6.67 -4.25 -7.11
N THR A 487 7.22 -5.14 -6.28
CA THR A 487 7.26 -4.97 -4.81
C THR A 487 8.10 -3.76 -4.38
N GLN A 488 9.26 -3.53 -5.01
CA GLN A 488 10.07 -2.31 -4.80
C GLN A 488 9.27 -1.06 -5.15
N VAL A 489 8.63 -1.08 -6.32
CA VAL A 489 7.79 0.02 -6.80
C VAL A 489 6.71 0.34 -5.78
N VAL A 490 5.92 -0.66 -5.38
CA VAL A 490 4.84 -0.50 -4.40
C VAL A 490 5.34 0.02 -3.05
N LYS A 491 6.49 -0.46 -2.56
CA LYS A 491 7.11 0.03 -1.32
C LYS A 491 7.49 1.51 -1.42
N LEU A 492 8.06 1.95 -2.54
CA LEU A 492 8.40 3.37 -2.77
C LEU A 492 7.14 4.23 -2.89
N GLN A 493 6.10 3.75 -3.58
CA GLN A 493 4.82 4.44 -3.66
C GLN A 493 4.17 4.59 -2.27
N ASP A 494 4.23 3.54 -1.45
CA ASP A 494 3.75 3.56 -0.07
C ASP A 494 4.48 4.62 0.78
N ALA A 495 5.80 4.70 0.66
CA ALA A 495 6.61 5.70 1.36
C ALA A 495 6.24 7.14 0.94
N ILE A 496 5.95 7.34 -0.36
CA ILE A 496 5.48 8.62 -0.89
C ILE A 496 4.16 9.03 -0.24
N PHE A 497 3.17 8.15 -0.22
CA PHE A 497 1.85 8.50 0.31
C PHE A 497 1.84 8.61 1.83
N GLU A 498 2.58 7.77 2.55
CA GLU A 498 2.70 7.89 4.00
C GLU A 498 3.29 9.24 4.39
N GLU A 499 4.39 9.65 3.75
CA GLU A 499 5.01 10.94 4.04
C GLU A 499 4.11 12.10 3.59
N LEU A 500 3.51 12.02 2.40
CA LEU A 500 2.61 13.07 1.93
C LEU A 500 1.41 13.26 2.87
N PHE A 501 0.75 12.19 3.28
CA PHE A 501 -0.38 12.25 4.20
C PHE A 501 0.03 12.71 5.59
N HIS A 502 1.22 12.32 6.05
CA HIS A 502 1.82 12.86 7.26
C HIS A 502 1.94 14.39 7.19
N GLN A 503 2.47 14.92 6.08
CA GLN A 503 2.61 16.37 5.86
C GLN A 503 1.24 17.08 5.78
N MET A 504 0.24 16.49 5.13
CA MET A 504 -1.12 17.05 5.10
C MET A 504 -1.77 17.08 6.49
N ALA A 505 -1.68 15.98 7.23
CA ALA A 505 -2.30 15.86 8.55
C ALA A 505 -1.63 16.79 9.57
N GLN A 506 -0.30 16.78 9.63
CA GLN A 506 0.45 17.53 10.64
C GLN A 506 0.64 19.01 10.29
N ASN A 507 1.00 19.30 9.05
CA ASN A 507 1.35 20.67 8.62
C ASN A 507 0.23 21.34 7.82
N HIS A 508 -0.93 20.70 7.74
CA HIS A 508 -2.13 21.22 7.06
C HIS A 508 -1.90 21.58 5.59
N TYR A 509 -0.95 20.90 4.94
CA TYR A 509 -0.64 21.09 3.53
C TYR A 509 -1.85 20.78 2.67
N ARG A 510 -2.12 21.69 1.74
CA ARG A 510 -3.18 21.52 0.75
C ARG A 510 -2.54 21.23 -0.58
N VAL A 511 -3.13 20.28 -1.28
CA VAL A 511 -2.78 20.06 -2.66
C VAL A 511 -3.65 20.97 -3.52
N SER A 512 -3.01 21.86 -4.26
CA SER A 512 -3.70 22.75 -5.18
C SER A 512 -3.66 22.13 -6.57
N SER A 513 -4.82 22.06 -7.22
CA SER A 513 -4.85 21.81 -8.66
C SER A 513 -4.17 22.98 -9.39
N THR A 514 -3.58 22.66 -10.54
CA THR A 514 -3.09 23.67 -11.47
C THR A 514 -4.24 24.12 -12.36
N PHE A 515 -4.19 25.33 -12.93
CA PHE A 515 -5.19 25.78 -13.92
C PHE A 515 -5.39 24.77 -15.06
N MET A 516 -4.32 24.09 -15.49
CA MET A 516 -4.40 23.04 -16.50
C MET A 516 -5.11 21.80 -15.98
N ALA A 517 -4.83 21.35 -14.75
CA ALA A 517 -5.55 20.25 -14.13
C ALA A 517 -7.05 20.54 -13.99
N ASP A 518 -7.42 21.76 -13.59
CA ASP A 518 -8.83 22.17 -13.51
C ASP A 518 -9.51 22.15 -14.87
N ARG A 519 -8.84 22.67 -15.92
CA ARG A 519 -9.38 22.64 -17.28
C ARG A 519 -9.50 21.24 -17.85
N ILE A 520 -8.51 20.39 -17.61
CA ILE A 520 -8.53 19.01 -18.06
C ILE A 520 -9.63 18.25 -17.32
N ALA A 521 -9.75 18.37 -16.00
CA ALA A 521 -10.80 17.68 -15.26
C ALA A 521 -12.20 18.10 -15.67
N ASN A 522 -12.44 19.42 -15.78
CA ASN A 522 -13.74 19.92 -16.25
C ASN A 522 -14.00 19.51 -17.71
N GLY A 523 -12.98 19.54 -18.57
CA GLY A 523 -13.09 19.16 -19.97
C GLY A 523 -13.30 17.65 -20.15
N VAL A 524 -12.60 16.81 -19.39
CA VAL A 524 -12.73 15.35 -19.39
C VAL A 524 -14.12 14.96 -18.94
N GLN A 525 -14.66 15.56 -17.88
CA GLN A 525 -16.02 15.25 -17.43
C GLN A 525 -17.05 15.56 -18.53
N VAL A 526 -16.95 16.74 -19.15
CA VAL A 526 -17.81 17.10 -20.30
C VAL A 526 -17.63 16.09 -21.43
N MET A 527 -16.39 15.77 -21.82
CA MET A 527 -16.14 14.85 -22.93
C MET A 527 -16.54 13.40 -22.64
N SER A 528 -16.39 12.93 -21.39
CA SER A 528 -16.83 11.59 -20.97
C SER A 528 -18.35 11.46 -20.96
N TYR A 529 -19.08 12.56 -20.71
CA TYR A 529 -20.53 12.60 -20.85
C TYR A 529 -20.98 12.65 -22.33
N PHE A 530 -20.23 13.30 -23.22
CA PHE A 530 -20.69 13.59 -24.58
C PHE A 530 -20.11 12.71 -25.69
N SER A 531 -19.02 11.96 -25.47
CA SER A 531 -18.45 11.14 -26.54
C SER A 531 -17.73 9.86 -26.06
N PRO A 532 -18.35 8.68 -26.27
CA PRO A 532 -17.66 7.38 -26.16
C PRO A 532 -16.48 7.22 -27.14
N LEU A 533 -16.37 8.08 -28.17
CA LEU A 533 -15.42 7.98 -29.27
C LEU A 533 -14.09 8.70 -29.01
N VAL A 534 -14.05 9.67 -28.08
CA VAL A 534 -12.80 10.34 -27.70
C VAL A 534 -12.18 9.60 -26.52
N GLY A 535 -11.81 8.35 -26.78
CA GLY A 535 -11.01 7.57 -25.85
C GLY A 535 -9.70 8.31 -25.59
N PHE A 536 -9.51 8.76 -24.36
CA PHE A 536 -8.23 9.25 -23.90
C PHE A 536 -7.21 8.11 -24.09
N GLN A 537 -6.35 8.20 -25.11
CA GLN A 537 -5.47 7.10 -25.53
C GLN A 537 -4.44 6.65 -24.46
N ARG A 538 -4.36 7.38 -23.33
CA ARG A 538 -3.51 7.03 -22.18
C ARG A 538 -4.27 6.36 -21.04
N TYR A 539 -5.60 6.42 -21.07
CA TYR A 539 -6.54 5.77 -20.14
C TYR A 539 -7.45 4.81 -20.93
N GLU A 540 -6.92 4.20 -22.00
CA GLU A 540 -7.67 3.30 -22.88
C GLU A 540 -8.24 2.13 -22.08
N THR A 541 -9.55 2.22 -21.76
CA THR A 541 -10.57 1.15 -21.76
C THR A 541 -11.64 1.30 -20.67
N GLU A 542 -11.46 2.19 -19.69
CA GLU A 542 -12.37 2.25 -18.53
C GLU A 542 -13.18 3.55 -18.51
N LYS A 543 -14.51 3.41 -18.62
CA LYS A 543 -15.48 4.51 -18.50
C LYS A 543 -15.43 4.95 -17.03
N LEU A 544 -15.24 6.24 -16.76
CA LEU A 544 -15.34 6.75 -15.39
C LEU A 544 -16.76 6.51 -14.85
N PRO A 545 -16.92 6.15 -13.57
CA PRO A 545 -18.24 6.04 -12.94
C PRO A 545 -18.99 7.36 -13.05
N GLU A 546 -20.28 7.27 -13.31
CA GLU A 546 -21.13 8.46 -13.48
C GLU A 546 -21.29 9.24 -12.17
N ASP A 547 -21.07 8.60 -11.03
CA ASP A 547 -21.19 9.17 -9.69
C ASP A 547 -19.83 9.53 -9.04
N MET A 548 -18.72 9.38 -9.76
CA MET A 548 -17.40 9.80 -9.29
C MET A 548 -17.38 11.32 -9.06
N PRO A 549 -17.06 11.81 -7.85
CA PRO A 549 -16.96 13.24 -7.61
C PRO A 549 -15.91 13.88 -8.53
N ILE A 550 -16.25 15.00 -9.18
CA ILE A 550 -15.30 15.71 -10.05
C ILE A 550 -14.01 16.10 -9.31
N GLU A 551 -14.14 16.44 -8.03
CA GLU A 551 -13.01 16.77 -7.18
C GLU A 551 -12.12 15.56 -6.93
N PHE A 552 -12.68 14.35 -6.83
CA PHE A 552 -11.90 13.12 -6.71
C PHE A 552 -11.08 12.89 -7.98
N PHE A 553 -11.69 13.07 -9.16
CA PHE A 553 -10.98 12.99 -10.44
C PHE A 553 -9.84 14.01 -10.53
N LYS A 554 -10.08 15.26 -10.10
CA LYS A 554 -9.03 16.30 -10.04
C LYS A 554 -7.86 15.88 -9.16
N GLN A 555 -8.15 15.31 -7.98
CA GLN A 555 -7.10 14.84 -7.07
C GLN A 555 -6.30 13.70 -7.70
N ILE A 556 -6.97 12.68 -8.25
CA ILE A 556 -6.32 11.56 -8.95
C ILE A 556 -5.44 12.06 -10.07
N TYR A 557 -5.97 12.93 -10.93
CA TYR A 557 -5.26 13.49 -12.07
C TYR A 557 -4.00 14.25 -11.62
N MET A 558 -4.15 15.11 -10.62
CA MET A 558 -3.05 15.90 -10.07
C MET A 558 -1.97 15.01 -9.43
N PHE A 559 -2.35 13.94 -8.73
CA PHE A 559 -1.37 12.95 -8.27
C PHE A 559 -0.67 12.31 -9.46
N ASN A 560 -1.44 11.70 -10.37
CA ASN A 560 -0.92 10.92 -11.47
C ASN A 560 -0.01 11.71 -12.42
N ASP A 561 -0.35 12.97 -12.71
CA ASP A 561 0.32 13.74 -13.76
C ASP A 561 1.28 14.80 -13.22
N THR A 562 1.09 15.29 -11.98
CA THR A 562 1.87 16.43 -11.47
C THR A 562 2.83 16.03 -10.36
N ILE A 563 2.31 15.48 -9.27
CA ILE A 563 3.09 15.27 -8.04
C ILE A 563 3.89 13.98 -8.14
N PHE A 564 3.20 12.91 -8.52
CA PHE A 564 3.76 11.57 -8.49
C PHE A 564 4.90 11.43 -9.51
N PRO A 565 4.77 11.81 -10.79
CA PRO A 565 5.88 11.68 -11.74
C PRO A 565 7.13 12.45 -11.34
N LYS A 566 7.03 13.53 -10.54
CA LYS A 566 8.22 14.26 -10.06
C LYS A 566 8.87 13.57 -8.87
N VAL A 567 8.10 13.26 -7.83
CA VAL A 567 8.62 12.67 -6.60
C VAL A 567 8.98 11.20 -6.81
N GLN A 568 8.10 10.44 -7.46
CA GLN A 568 8.29 9.03 -7.77
C GLN A 568 9.47 8.82 -8.71
N ARG A 569 9.59 9.59 -9.80
CA ARG A 569 10.72 9.45 -10.73
C ARG A 569 12.04 9.68 -10.02
N GLY A 570 12.17 10.77 -9.26
CA GLY A 570 13.39 11.06 -8.51
C GLY A 570 13.75 9.94 -7.54
N LEU A 571 12.75 9.41 -6.81
CA LEU A 571 12.95 8.33 -5.87
C LEU A 571 13.28 6.99 -6.54
N MET A 572 12.64 6.67 -7.67
CA MET A 572 12.86 5.42 -8.41
C MET A 572 14.17 5.42 -9.19
N GLN A 573 14.54 6.54 -9.81
CA GLN A 573 15.87 6.71 -10.41
C GLN A 573 16.96 6.58 -9.36
N LYS A 574 16.74 7.17 -8.19
CA LYS A 574 17.65 7.03 -7.06
C LYS A 574 17.76 5.55 -6.62
N GLU A 575 16.63 4.87 -6.44
CA GLU A 575 16.62 3.45 -6.10
C GLU A 575 17.39 2.63 -7.13
N ALA A 576 17.13 2.84 -8.41
CA ALA A 576 17.80 2.09 -9.48
C ALA A 576 19.30 2.36 -9.60
N ALA A 577 19.74 3.58 -9.28
CA ALA A 577 21.16 3.94 -9.26
C ALA A 577 21.87 3.33 -8.03
N GLU A 578 21.24 3.36 -6.87
CA GLU A 578 21.86 2.92 -5.61
C GLU A 578 21.66 1.43 -5.32
N TYR A 579 20.63 0.78 -5.88
CA TYR A 579 20.34 -0.64 -5.66
C TYR A 579 21.51 -1.54 -6.05
N PRO A 580 22.15 -1.40 -7.23
CA PRO A 580 23.31 -2.22 -7.60
C PRO A 580 24.52 -1.99 -6.69
N LEU A 581 24.67 -0.79 -6.13
CA LEU A 581 25.79 -0.40 -5.28
C LEU A 581 25.62 -0.93 -3.84
N ARG A 582 24.41 -0.77 -3.29
CA ARG A 582 24.04 -1.25 -1.95
C ARG A 582 23.87 -2.76 -1.94
N GLY A 583 23.35 -3.30 -3.05
CA GLY A 583 22.97 -4.69 -3.20
C GLY A 583 21.65 -5.04 -2.51
N TYR A 584 20.87 -4.06 -2.06
CA TYR A 584 19.58 -4.22 -1.37
C TYR A 584 18.67 -3.01 -1.59
N THR A 585 17.38 -3.19 -1.33
CA THR A 585 16.34 -2.20 -1.61
C THR A 585 16.27 -1.10 -0.57
N MET A 586 16.04 0.15 -0.98
CA MET A 586 15.97 1.29 -0.05
C MET A 586 15.04 1.00 1.13
N HIS A 587 15.48 1.39 2.33
CA HIS A 587 14.68 1.22 3.52
C HIS A 587 13.43 2.09 3.43
N PHE A 588 12.33 1.62 4.01
CA PHE A 588 11.07 2.36 3.95
C PHE A 588 11.20 3.75 4.59
N ASP A 589 11.85 3.88 5.75
CA ASP A 589 12.11 5.20 6.36
C ASP A 589 13.12 6.04 5.56
N GLU A 590 14.08 5.41 4.87
CA GLU A 590 15.01 6.14 3.98
C GLU A 590 14.27 6.71 2.77
N ALA A 591 13.36 5.93 2.18
CA ALA A 591 12.47 6.38 1.11
C ALA A 591 11.60 7.55 1.58
N LYS A 592 11.01 7.45 2.78
CA LYS A 592 10.25 8.56 3.38
C LYS A 592 11.10 9.80 3.60
N GLU A 593 12.32 9.66 4.08
CA GLU A 593 13.25 10.78 4.26
C GLU A 593 13.55 11.47 2.92
N HIS A 594 13.75 10.69 1.85
CA HIS A 594 13.91 11.23 0.51
C HIS A 594 12.68 11.98 0.01
N VAL A 595 11.48 11.47 0.32
CA VAL A 595 10.22 12.16 0.01
C VAL A 595 10.09 13.45 0.83
N CYS A 596 10.37 13.43 2.13
CA CYS A 596 10.37 14.59 3.04
C CYS A 596 11.25 15.71 2.44
N ARG A 597 12.48 15.36 2.05
CA ARG A 597 13.45 16.30 1.43
C ARG A 597 12.98 16.83 0.09
N ALA A 598 12.37 15.97 -0.76
CA ALA A 598 11.86 16.39 -2.05
C ALA A 598 10.69 17.38 -1.92
N ILE A 599 9.75 17.12 -1.00
CA ILE A 599 8.63 18.02 -0.68
C ILE A 599 9.16 19.35 -0.16
N TYR A 600 10.11 19.33 0.77
CA TYR A 600 10.68 20.54 1.34
C TYR A 600 11.39 21.40 0.29
N ARG A 601 12.17 20.78 -0.60
CA ARG A 601 12.84 21.48 -1.72
C ARG A 601 11.82 22.12 -2.65
N ASP A 602 10.75 21.41 -3.00
CA ASP A 602 9.70 21.98 -3.85
C ASP A 602 9.06 23.21 -3.20
N CYS A 603 8.78 23.18 -1.88
CA CYS A 603 8.31 24.37 -1.18
C CYS A 603 9.32 25.54 -1.29
N LEU A 604 10.60 25.31 -0.98
CA LEU A 604 11.61 26.37 -1.06
C LEU A 604 11.69 27.00 -2.46
N ASN A 605 11.64 26.18 -3.51
CA ASN A 605 11.67 26.63 -4.89
C ASN A 605 10.46 27.54 -5.21
N ASN A 606 9.28 27.18 -4.71
CA ASN A 606 8.06 27.96 -4.94
C ASN A 606 8.08 29.27 -4.14
N MET A 607 8.62 29.28 -2.93
CA MET A 607 8.81 30.51 -2.14
C MET A 607 9.78 31.50 -2.83
N VAL A 608 10.88 30.99 -3.40
CA VAL A 608 11.82 31.81 -4.17
C VAL A 608 11.13 32.41 -5.40
N THR A 609 10.37 31.59 -6.14
CA THR A 609 9.66 32.01 -7.34
C THR A 609 8.59 33.07 -7.04
N ALA A 610 7.78 32.89 -5.99
CA ALA A 610 6.77 33.86 -5.57
C ALA A 610 7.41 35.22 -5.22
N LYS A 611 8.51 35.22 -4.46
CA LYS A 611 9.25 36.45 -4.14
C LYS A 611 9.84 37.14 -5.37
N GLN A 612 10.27 36.38 -6.38
CA GLN A 612 10.75 36.94 -7.64
C GLN A 612 9.61 37.61 -8.43
N ILE A 613 8.42 36.99 -8.47
CA ILE A 613 7.23 37.55 -9.12
C ILE A 613 6.79 38.85 -8.42
N ASP A 614 6.75 38.87 -7.09
CA ASP A 614 6.41 40.08 -6.34
C ASP A 614 7.42 41.21 -6.58
N LYS A 615 8.71 40.88 -6.65
CA LYS A 615 9.75 41.85 -7.01
C LYS A 615 9.55 42.39 -8.43
N GLN A 616 9.15 41.57 -9.39
CA GLN A 616 8.84 42.00 -10.75
C GLN A 616 7.58 42.89 -10.78
N ARG A 617 6.54 42.57 -10.01
CA ARG A 617 5.33 43.40 -9.85
C ARG A 617 5.61 44.74 -9.19
N LEU A 618 6.46 44.77 -8.15
CA LEU A 618 6.90 46.01 -7.50
C LEU A 618 7.71 46.90 -8.45
N ARG A 619 8.55 46.30 -9.31
CA ARG A 619 9.26 47.07 -10.36
C ARG A 619 8.30 47.57 -11.45
N ALA A 620 7.35 46.76 -11.90
CA ALA A 620 6.37 47.15 -12.91
C ALA A 620 5.40 48.24 -12.42
N SER A 621 5.02 48.23 -11.14
CA SER A 621 4.21 49.29 -10.52
C SER A 621 4.98 50.60 -10.34
N GLN A 622 6.30 50.55 -10.10
CA GLN A 622 7.14 51.75 -10.08
C GLN A 622 7.22 52.42 -11.47
N PHE A 623 7.22 51.65 -12.56
CA PHE A 623 7.26 52.17 -13.94
C PHE A 623 5.92 52.72 -14.46
N THR A 624 4.79 52.44 -13.81
CA THR A 624 3.45 52.93 -14.23
C THR A 624 2.97 54.15 -13.41
N SER A 625 3.79 54.66 -12.51
CA SER A 625 3.43 55.75 -11.58
C SER A 625 3.42 57.16 -12.15
N SER A 626 3.67 57.36 -13.46
CA SER A 626 3.62 58.70 -14.08
C SER A 626 2.23 59.19 -14.49
N SER A 627 1.13 58.42 -14.29
CA SER A 627 -0.20 58.89 -14.79
C SER A 627 -1.48 58.52 -14.00
N LEU A 628 -1.44 57.96 -12.78
CA LEU A 628 -2.68 57.57 -12.07
C LEU A 628 -2.68 57.94 -10.58
N THR A 629 -2.99 59.20 -10.27
CA THR A 629 -3.41 59.67 -8.94
C THR A 629 -4.94 59.61 -8.84
N ARG A 630 -5.48 58.43 -8.55
CA ARG A 630 -6.79 58.16 -7.91
C ARG A 630 -7.14 56.70 -8.15
N PHE A 631 -6.86 55.82 -7.19
CA PHE A 631 -7.72 54.72 -6.74
C PHE A 631 -7.03 54.03 -5.54
N GLY A 632 -7.85 53.53 -4.63
CA GLY A 632 -7.54 53.32 -3.21
C GLY A 632 -6.39 52.37 -2.86
N ARG A 633 -5.94 52.51 -1.61
CA ARG A 633 -4.95 51.67 -0.94
C ARG A 633 -5.35 50.19 -1.01
N PHE A 634 -4.59 49.40 -1.75
CA PHE A 634 -4.54 47.94 -1.56
C PHE A 634 -3.62 47.65 -0.38
N ALA A 635 -4.16 47.03 0.67
CA ALA A 635 -3.37 46.52 1.80
C ALA A 635 -2.65 45.22 1.38
N PRO A 636 -1.36 45.05 1.71
CA PRO A 636 -0.64 43.79 1.47
C PRO A 636 -0.79 42.88 2.68
N ASP A 637 -1.96 42.28 2.88
CA ASP A 637 -2.14 41.14 3.79
C ASP A 637 -2.18 39.85 2.96
N THR A 638 -1.00 39.38 2.55
CA THR A 638 -0.83 37.99 2.12
C THR A 638 -0.07 37.26 3.21
N ASP A 639 -0.81 36.48 4.00
CA ASP A 639 -0.25 35.49 4.92
C ASP A 639 0.71 34.56 4.16
N LEU A 640 1.99 34.65 4.49
CA LEU A 640 3.07 33.80 3.96
C LEU A 640 3.02 32.36 4.52
N GLN A 641 1.90 31.95 5.13
CA GLN A 641 1.77 30.67 5.85
C GLN A 641 1.49 29.45 4.96
N SER A 642 1.37 29.61 3.64
CA SER A 642 1.15 28.46 2.74
C SER A 642 2.36 28.21 1.85
N CYS A 643 3.16 27.20 2.18
CA CYS A 643 3.96 26.47 1.20
C CYS A 643 3.01 25.92 0.13
N MET A 644 2.90 26.59 -1.02
CA MET A 644 2.24 26.03 -2.19
C MET A 644 3.22 25.12 -2.91
N VAL A 645 2.85 23.85 -3.13
CA VAL A 645 3.39 23.06 -4.25
C VAL A 645 2.68 23.61 -5.50
N THR A 646 3.27 24.60 -6.18
CA THR A 646 2.52 25.40 -7.17
C THR A 646 2.30 24.68 -8.50
N GLY A 647 1.06 24.77 -8.99
CA GLY A 647 0.78 25.44 -10.27
C GLY A 647 0.15 26.83 -10.03
N PHE A 648 0.35 27.75 -10.96
CA PHE A 648 0.08 29.20 -10.87
C PHE A 648 -1.37 29.59 -10.46
N ILE A 649 -1.50 30.62 -9.62
CA ILE A 649 -2.78 31.26 -9.21
C ILE A 649 -3.02 32.57 -9.97
N ASN A 650 -4.27 32.77 -10.40
CA ASN A 650 -4.88 34.08 -10.65
C ASN A 650 -6.06 34.23 -9.67
N GLN A 651 -6.16 35.36 -8.95
CA GLN A 651 -7.19 35.55 -7.91
C GLN A 651 -8.51 36.06 -8.51
N GLY A 652 -9.62 35.38 -8.19
CA GLY A 652 -10.99 35.87 -8.36
C GLY A 652 -11.47 36.70 -7.16
N PRO A 653 -12.58 37.45 -7.27
CA PRO A 653 -12.83 38.62 -6.44
C PRO A 653 -13.94 38.38 -5.41
N TYR A 654 -13.67 37.83 -4.23
CA TYR A 654 -14.57 38.01 -3.07
C TYR A 654 -13.76 38.01 -1.77
N GLY A 655 -13.73 39.18 -1.11
CA GLY A 655 -13.10 39.37 0.19
C GLY A 655 -14.12 39.23 1.32
N LEU A 656 -13.71 38.55 2.39
CA LEU A 656 -14.29 38.66 3.73
C LEU A 656 -13.15 38.53 4.74
N THR A 657 -12.91 39.60 5.49
CA THR A 657 -11.88 39.71 6.53
C THR A 657 -12.46 39.36 7.90
N GLN A 658 -11.83 38.44 8.63
CA GLN A 658 -11.91 38.37 10.09
C GLN A 658 -10.50 38.34 10.68
N SER A 659 -10.25 39.25 11.62
CA SER A 659 -8.97 39.43 12.31
C SER A 659 -8.77 38.38 13.40
N VAL A 660 -7.67 37.63 13.35
CA VAL A 660 -7.17 36.80 14.47
C VAL A 660 -5.89 37.45 15.00
N ALA A 661 -5.76 37.46 16.33
CA ALA A 661 -4.68 38.11 17.06
C ALA A 661 -3.28 37.56 16.69
N ALA A 662 -2.33 38.47 16.48
CA ALA A 662 -0.95 38.18 16.11
C ALA A 662 -0.14 37.60 17.28
N VAL A 663 0.50 36.45 17.03
CA VAL A 663 1.58 35.87 17.85
C VAL A 663 2.91 36.25 17.17
N PRO A 664 3.99 36.60 17.88
CA PRO A 664 5.22 37.08 17.24
C PRO A 664 5.97 35.93 16.58
N PHE A 665 6.22 36.02 15.27
CA PHE A 665 7.05 35.08 14.52
C PHE A 665 8.42 35.69 14.17
N TYR A 666 9.46 34.86 14.22
CA TYR A 666 10.84 35.18 13.83
C TYR A 666 10.93 35.50 12.33
N GLN A 667 11.59 36.61 11.99
CA GLN A 667 11.89 36.97 10.60
C GLN A 667 13.05 36.11 10.07
N ILE A 668 12.75 35.12 9.23
CA ILE A 668 13.78 34.40 8.46
C ILE A 668 14.33 35.35 7.40
N SER A 669 15.64 35.62 7.43
CA SER A 669 16.26 36.60 6.54
C SER A 669 16.28 36.14 5.08
N LYS A 670 16.12 37.09 4.16
CA LYS A 670 16.14 36.90 2.70
C LYS A 670 17.37 36.16 2.19
N GLU A 671 18.53 36.44 2.81
CA GLU A 671 19.82 35.87 2.42
C GLU A 671 19.92 34.40 2.81
N TRP A 672 19.27 33.99 3.89
CA TRP A 672 19.26 32.60 4.33
C TRP A 672 18.51 31.70 3.33
N VAL A 673 17.29 32.10 2.91
CA VAL A 673 16.48 31.30 1.96
C VAL A 673 17.16 31.14 0.60
N ILE A 674 17.81 32.20 0.10
CA ILE A 674 18.52 32.17 -1.19
C ILE A 674 19.77 31.28 -1.10
N LYS A 675 20.57 31.42 -0.04
CA LYS A 675 21.75 30.59 0.18
C LYS A 675 21.40 29.12 0.37
N GLU A 676 20.32 28.82 1.08
CA GLU A 676 19.87 27.44 1.31
C GLU A 676 19.34 26.78 0.02
N HIS A 677 18.62 27.54 -0.82
CA HIS A 677 18.17 27.08 -2.14
C HIS A 677 19.33 26.77 -3.10
N GLU A 678 20.30 27.69 -3.23
CA GLU A 678 21.50 27.47 -4.07
C GLU A 678 22.31 26.26 -3.59
N ARG A 679 22.46 26.10 -2.28
CA ARG A 679 23.18 24.99 -1.64
C ARG A 679 22.51 23.63 -1.83
N LEU A 680 21.18 23.53 -1.67
CA LEU A 680 20.42 22.28 -1.84
C LEU A 680 20.36 21.79 -3.28
N ASN A 681 20.41 22.70 -4.26
CA ASN A 681 20.50 22.34 -5.68
C ASN A 681 21.88 21.77 -6.03
N CYS A 682 22.97 22.29 -5.45
CA CYS A 682 24.32 21.75 -5.67
C CYS A 682 24.49 20.32 -5.16
N LEU A 683 23.96 19.98 -3.96
CA LEU A 683 24.11 18.64 -3.37
C LEU A 683 23.34 17.52 -4.11
N TYR A 684 22.37 17.88 -4.96
CA TYR A 684 21.55 16.91 -5.67
C TYR A 684 22.04 16.64 -7.10
N ASP A 685 22.57 17.66 -7.77
CA ASP A 685 23.16 17.52 -9.11
C ASP A 685 24.44 16.66 -9.10
N ASP A 686 25.14 16.54 -7.96
CA ASP A 686 26.30 15.65 -7.82
C ASP A 686 25.93 14.15 -7.75
N GLY A 687 24.64 13.80 -7.68
CA GLY A 687 24.16 12.40 -7.63
C GLY A 687 23.51 11.89 -8.92
N LEU A 688 23.35 12.73 -9.95
CA LEU A 688 22.78 12.36 -11.26
C LEU A 688 23.79 12.69 -12.35
N ASP A 689 24.28 11.66 -13.04
CA ASP A 689 25.33 11.70 -14.08
C ASP A 689 24.99 12.66 -15.26
N GLN A 690 25.18 13.96 -15.07
CA GLN A 690 25.38 14.91 -16.17
C GLN A 690 26.84 15.37 -16.18
N PRO A 691 27.73 14.68 -16.92
CA PRO A 691 29.14 15.03 -17.03
C PRO A 691 29.29 16.33 -17.81
N GLY A 692 29.09 17.46 -17.14
CA GLY A 692 29.16 18.79 -17.73
C GLY A 692 28.72 19.94 -16.81
N ARG A 693 27.85 19.69 -15.81
CA ARG A 693 27.34 20.75 -14.91
C ARG A 693 28.15 20.97 -13.64
N ALA A 694 28.85 19.96 -13.12
CA ALA A 694 29.66 20.08 -11.90
C ALA A 694 30.74 21.18 -11.98
N LYS A 695 31.20 21.56 -13.19
CA LYS A 695 32.21 22.61 -13.37
C LYS A 695 31.71 24.05 -13.17
N ASN A 696 30.40 24.28 -13.08
CA ASN A 696 29.84 25.63 -12.94
C ASN A 696 29.46 26.00 -11.50
N CYS A 697 29.41 25.06 -10.55
CA CYS A 697 29.15 25.36 -9.14
C CYS A 697 30.30 26.15 -8.48
N SER A 698 31.50 26.15 -9.05
CA SER A 698 32.67 26.88 -8.53
C SER A 698 32.85 28.29 -9.12
N LYS A 699 32.02 28.73 -10.08
CA LYS A 699 32.29 29.94 -10.88
C LYS A 699 31.25 31.06 -10.80
N SER A 700 30.08 30.86 -10.17
CA SER A 700 29.06 31.92 -10.07
C SER A 700 28.63 32.27 -8.64
N LEU A 701 29.58 32.38 -7.71
CA LEU A 701 29.32 32.97 -6.40
C LEU A 701 30.23 34.20 -6.23
N TYR A 702 29.63 35.32 -5.83
CA TYR A 702 30.33 36.40 -5.12
C TYR A 702 31.24 35.77 -4.05
N PRO A 703 32.38 36.39 -3.68
CA PRO A 703 33.34 35.76 -2.78
C PRO A 703 32.65 35.41 -1.46
N VAL A 704 32.24 34.16 -1.34
CA VAL A 704 31.80 33.57 -0.09
C VAL A 704 33.10 33.31 0.65
N ASN A 705 33.26 34.02 1.76
CA ASN A 705 34.30 33.77 2.74
C ASN A 705 34.33 32.27 3.03
N THR A 706 35.44 31.61 2.69
CA THR A 706 35.60 30.15 2.77
C THR A 706 35.40 29.62 4.19
N LYS A 707 35.62 30.46 5.22
CA LYS A 707 35.27 30.13 6.60
C LYS A 707 33.76 30.05 6.85
N ASP A 708 32.95 30.87 6.20
CA ASP A 708 31.48 30.81 6.31
C ASP A 708 30.92 29.62 5.53
N PHE A 709 31.58 29.21 4.44
CA PHE A 709 31.26 28.01 3.68
C PHE A 709 31.60 26.73 4.46
N GLU A 710 32.79 26.64 5.05
CA GLU A 710 33.21 25.51 5.90
C GLU A 710 32.39 25.44 7.21
N ALA A 711 32.06 26.59 7.81
CA ALA A 711 31.18 26.66 8.98
C ALA A 711 29.73 26.26 8.64
N SER A 712 29.22 26.63 7.46
CA SER A 712 27.86 26.25 7.01
C SER A 712 27.78 24.79 6.58
N GLN A 713 28.84 24.24 5.96
CA GLN A 713 28.95 22.83 5.63
C GLN A 713 29.10 21.97 6.89
N ALA A 714 29.89 22.42 7.87
CA ALA A 714 29.96 21.81 9.19
C ALA A 714 28.64 21.91 9.96
N ALA A 715 27.93 23.06 9.88
CA ALA A 715 26.61 23.26 10.50
C ALA A 715 25.51 22.36 9.92
N LEU A 716 25.66 21.93 8.67
CA LEU A 716 24.71 21.06 7.97
C LEU A 716 25.05 19.57 8.02
N LEU A 717 26.32 19.23 8.04
CA LEU A 717 26.76 17.91 8.47
C LEU A 717 26.53 17.71 9.99
N SER A 718 26.32 18.80 10.73
CA SER A 718 25.84 18.80 12.11
C SER A 718 24.35 19.13 12.26
N LEU A 719 23.58 19.32 11.17
CA LEU A 719 22.12 19.30 11.29
C LEU A 719 21.77 17.86 11.71
N PRO A 720 21.00 17.67 12.79
CA PRO A 720 20.63 16.33 13.20
C PRO A 720 19.98 15.62 12.01
N LYS A 721 20.31 14.32 11.81
CA LYS A 721 19.56 13.41 10.91
C LYS A 721 18.04 13.42 11.19
N ASP A 722 17.67 14.06 12.29
CA ASP A 722 16.38 14.10 12.95
C ASP A 722 15.55 15.36 12.64
N SER A 723 15.90 16.20 11.65
CA SER A 723 15.11 17.40 11.32
C SER A 723 13.72 17.11 10.71
N CYS A 724 13.48 15.89 10.20
CA CYS A 724 12.11 15.38 9.93
C CYS A 724 11.51 14.63 11.17
N SER A 725 12.27 14.44 12.25
CA SER A 725 11.80 13.82 13.50
C SER A 725 11.13 14.84 14.46
N ARG A 726 10.52 14.31 15.52
CA ARG A 726 9.52 14.98 16.38
C ARG A 726 10.09 16.04 17.33
N ARG A 727 11.41 16.14 17.55
CA ARG A 727 11.98 16.94 18.65
C ARG A 727 12.52 18.34 18.30
N ASP A 728 12.94 18.61 17.07
CA ASP A 728 13.65 19.89 16.74
C ASP A 728 12.83 20.91 15.94
N ARG A 729 11.51 20.73 15.83
CA ARG A 729 10.66 21.58 14.97
C ARG A 729 10.35 22.98 15.54
N ASN A 730 10.61 23.22 16.82
CA ASN A 730 10.36 24.54 17.43
C ASN A 730 11.50 25.56 17.21
N SER A 731 12.62 25.15 16.59
CA SER A 731 13.78 26.02 16.32
C SER A 731 13.95 26.46 14.86
N ILE A 732 13.06 26.01 13.96
CA ILE A 732 12.98 26.45 12.55
C ILE A 732 11.75 27.33 12.41
#